data_AF-A0A1A9FYT7-F1
#
_entry.id   AF-A0A1A9FYT7-F1
#
_cell.length_a   1.000
_cell.length_b   1.000
_cell.length_c   1.000
_cell.angle_alpha   90.00
_cell.angle_beta   90.00
_cell.angle_gamma   90.00
#
_symmetry.space_group_name_H-M   'P 1'
#
loop_
_entity.id
_entity.type
_entity.pdbx_description
1 polymer ?
#
loop_
_entity_poly.entity_id
_entity_poly.type
_entity_poly.pdbx_seq_one_letter_code
_entity_poly.pdbx_strand_id
1 'polypeptide(L)'
;MEGSGSIPNSRRRAKPVSTTATPTHQNWSPPDDSDAGYETKIGGSIIDQFVLGHDPTDVLRELVQNEFDANGDVMAVTFGTDQLSISGSGRPINKKGWERLDVVIGTGRVAGDTSGAEIKPKENGIGSKNFGLRSLFLFGDRIYVRSNGRRAVQNLIRLATKIETDVGSKGQRGVSIHVPYRTKAFAKLQPFTPEREAETFDKMASGLLATMVKLALPGRKRGIREMTLRSDRQERTLSWRQDVEPEPCKVLGVSALRRVGRLTDRADRGGKPATRRFEEIEFTRTVPVPAKFADQAIGSYYAAAGGTARIGISLPIRLKRPDLTITGRFFYPLQAPSSATGSVVSVSAPFELVADRSALLDCEWNNWLMSQAAELTVALLTGDWIARFGSDAFLAIRGITEAKPAAFASALRRHLEEEACWPTSLSGRFAKAADLVLPEDPTFAALLSASRYLRTDLADVPELRDFVRQCGAKPFTRNSMIRLRCAGKDLSGLATKVPKDDANLHFSEYASTLSDLQRQRTMAKAIAAVRRRLSNENRRDLRFTKSTLAADGSLQAADTLVVVEDDIWDICQAPLATRLHRSLNGEKALTDLCTPFDLDNWVRAAAERARTGTIDEEERQKLYNHLLSADLTLSRSLIAAIKPSPVLRDHRGGWTAPIDMVVLPAAQAQLLSPTIHAPAPAVAKRTNLLAALRLREKLTGNDLVDFAEHLTNEPGKASAFEALLKNNIQYLTPGVVKRLRAIPILTTRAGGLAPPRDLFLDNEVNRICAANDSRIVAGRNHALYMRLGCQERPSTAVMLNAIEELKGQARPRPSSWCNFGCGSGPS
;
A
#
# COMPACT_ATOMS: atom_id res chain seq x y z
N MET A 1 -23.22 34.83 36.56
CA MET A 1 -23.44 33.87 37.66
C MET A 1 -22.43 32.77 37.50
N GLU A 2 -21.40 32.84 38.33
CA GLU A 2 -20.34 31.86 38.46
C GLU A 2 -20.91 30.56 39.07
N GLY A 3 -20.38 29.42 38.63
CA GLY A 3 -20.75 28.10 39.13
C GLY A 3 -19.59 27.13 38.96
N SER A 4 -18.52 27.39 39.70
CA SER A 4 -17.31 26.57 39.81
C SER A 4 -17.58 25.29 40.60
N GLY A 5 -17.86 24.20 39.89
CA GLY A 5 -17.95 22.85 40.46
C GLY A 5 -16.59 22.17 40.57
N SER A 6 -15.90 22.40 41.68
CA SER A 6 -14.64 21.74 42.05
C SER A 6 -14.88 20.27 42.46
N ILE A 7 -14.37 19.33 41.67
CA ILE A 7 -14.34 17.90 42.05
C ILE A 7 -13.11 17.65 42.93
N PRO A 8 -13.25 17.08 44.14
CA PRO A 8 -12.16 16.93 45.07
C PRO A 8 -11.22 15.79 44.66
N ASN A 9 -9.99 16.14 44.27
CA ASN A 9 -8.86 15.24 44.13
C ASN A 9 -8.37 14.77 45.52
N SER A 10 -9.10 13.87 46.18
CA SER A 10 -8.60 13.19 47.37
C SER A 10 -7.88 11.89 46.98
N ARG A 11 -6.73 11.99 46.29
CA ARG A 11 -5.73 10.93 46.38
C ARG A 11 -5.15 10.98 47.79
N ARG A 12 -5.72 10.18 48.70
CA ARG A 12 -5.09 9.85 49.99
C ARG A 12 -3.70 9.30 49.68
N ARG A 13 -2.70 10.17 49.77
CA ARG A 13 -1.28 9.85 49.84
C ARG A 13 -1.15 8.94 51.06
N ALA A 14 -1.06 7.63 50.84
CA ALA A 14 -0.67 6.70 51.88
C ALA A 14 0.66 7.22 52.43
N LYS A 15 0.68 7.57 53.73
CA LYS A 15 1.90 7.89 54.46
C LYS A 15 2.92 6.79 54.17
N PRO A 16 4.21 7.12 53.96
CA PRO A 16 5.25 6.10 53.82
C PRO A 16 5.24 5.30 55.11
N VAL A 17 4.77 4.06 55.02
CA VAL A 17 4.94 3.09 56.10
C VAL A 17 6.43 2.82 56.16
N SER A 18 6.98 3.16 57.34
CA SER A 18 8.28 2.80 57.88
C SER A 18 9.03 1.73 57.08
N THR A 19 10.25 2.11 56.67
CA THR A 19 11.37 1.25 56.29
C THR A 19 11.33 -0.09 57.04
N THR A 20 10.84 -1.14 56.37
CA THR A 20 11.05 -2.52 56.79
C THR A 20 12.55 -2.76 56.82
N ALA A 21 13.06 -3.06 58.01
CA ALA A 21 14.47 -3.25 58.31
C ALA A 21 15.14 -4.20 57.30
N THR A 22 16.19 -3.71 56.65
CA THR A 22 17.21 -4.56 56.03
C THR A 22 17.64 -5.60 57.07
N PRO A 23 17.72 -6.90 56.75
CA PRO A 23 18.25 -7.89 57.69
C PRO A 23 19.61 -7.40 58.19
N THR A 24 19.65 -7.07 59.48
CA THR A 24 20.82 -6.49 60.14
C THR A 24 21.94 -7.50 60.11
N HIS A 25 23.09 -7.06 59.59
CA HIS A 25 24.37 -7.77 59.65
C HIS A 25 24.69 -8.08 61.12
N GLN A 26 24.34 -9.27 61.59
CA GLN A 26 24.88 -9.75 62.86
C GLN A 26 26.32 -10.15 62.57
N ASN A 27 27.27 -9.39 63.12
CA ASN A 27 28.66 -9.82 63.25
C ASN A 27 28.65 -11.11 64.08
N TRP A 28 28.58 -12.24 63.40
CA TRP A 28 28.61 -13.55 64.00
C TRP A 28 29.98 -14.15 63.72
N SER A 29 30.70 -14.47 64.79
CA SER A 29 31.94 -15.22 64.69
C SER A 29 31.67 -16.69 64.95
N PRO A 30 32.33 -17.61 64.23
CA PRO A 30 32.29 -19.02 64.57
C PRO A 30 32.74 -19.21 66.02
N PRO A 31 32.04 -20.01 66.84
CA PRO A 31 32.56 -20.37 68.14
C PRO A 31 33.75 -21.29 68.00
N ASP A 32 34.55 -21.36 69.08
CA ASP A 32 35.60 -22.35 69.25
C ASP A 32 34.98 -23.75 69.41
N ASP A 33 34.55 -24.33 68.29
CA ASP A 33 33.96 -25.65 68.27
C ASP A 33 35.05 -26.68 68.58
N SER A 34 34.93 -27.35 69.73
CA SER A 34 35.74 -28.53 70.03
C SER A 34 35.49 -29.60 68.96
N ASP A 35 36.55 -30.27 68.56
CA ASP A 35 36.52 -31.34 67.56
C ASP A 35 35.81 -32.64 68.02
N ALA A 36 35.18 -32.62 69.21
CA ALA A 36 34.38 -33.71 69.76
C ALA A 36 32.91 -33.68 69.29
N GLY A 37 32.34 -34.86 69.04
CA GLY A 37 30.92 -35.03 68.68
C GLY A 37 30.59 -34.85 67.19
N TYR A 38 31.58 -34.88 66.31
CA TYR A 38 31.37 -35.01 64.86
C TYR A 38 31.09 -36.47 64.49
N GLU A 39 30.02 -36.74 63.77
CA GLU A 39 29.71 -38.08 63.25
C GLU A 39 30.10 -38.17 61.77
N THR A 40 30.95 -39.14 61.43
CA THR A 40 31.31 -39.45 60.04
C THR A 40 30.16 -40.19 59.38
N LYS A 41 29.31 -39.45 58.66
CA LYS A 41 28.17 -39.99 57.90
C LYS A 41 28.39 -39.69 56.42
N ILE A 42 29.02 -40.65 55.72
CA ILE A 42 29.43 -40.52 54.32
C ILE A 42 28.45 -41.28 53.40
N GLY A 43 28.07 -40.67 52.29
CA GLY A 43 27.70 -41.41 51.07
C GLY A 43 28.86 -41.30 50.07
N GLY A 44 29.23 -42.38 49.37
CA GLY A 44 30.51 -42.54 48.66
C GLY A 44 31.03 -41.35 47.80
N SER A 45 32.36 -41.20 47.82
CA SER A 45 33.28 -40.24 47.16
C SER A 45 32.81 -39.50 45.89
N ILE A 46 32.18 -38.31 46.02
CA ILE A 46 31.83 -37.42 44.89
C ILE A 46 32.12 -35.91 45.16
N ILE A 47 32.51 -35.49 46.38
CA ILE A 47 32.52 -34.04 46.74
C ILE A 47 33.43 -33.18 45.87
N ASP A 48 34.71 -33.54 45.69
CA ASP A 48 35.67 -32.63 45.05
C ASP A 48 35.34 -32.35 43.58
N GLN A 49 34.91 -33.37 42.84
CA GLN A 49 34.46 -33.22 41.44
C GLN A 49 33.14 -32.44 41.36
N PHE A 50 32.26 -32.62 42.34
CA PHE A 50 30.99 -31.91 42.41
C PHE A 50 31.16 -30.42 42.72
N VAL A 51 31.96 -30.07 43.73
CA VAL A 51 32.17 -28.68 44.15
C VAL A 51 32.88 -27.89 43.06
N LEU A 52 33.90 -28.48 42.41
CA LEU A 52 34.61 -27.85 41.29
C LEU A 52 33.75 -27.66 40.03
N GLY A 53 32.64 -28.39 39.91
CA GLY A 53 31.71 -28.27 38.79
C GLY A 53 30.71 -27.12 38.91
N HIS A 54 30.68 -26.38 40.02
CA HIS A 54 29.77 -25.25 40.23
C HIS A 54 30.49 -23.91 40.06
N ASP A 55 29.91 -23.01 39.26
CA ASP A 55 30.36 -21.61 39.17
C ASP A 55 29.68 -20.76 40.26
N PRO A 56 30.25 -19.61 40.68
CA PRO A 56 29.58 -18.68 41.60
C PRO A 56 28.13 -18.31 41.22
N THR A 57 27.82 -18.30 39.93
CA THR A 57 26.43 -18.07 39.46
C THR A 57 25.50 -19.22 39.87
N ASP A 58 25.96 -20.46 39.84
CA ASP A 58 25.19 -21.63 40.28
C ASP A 58 24.93 -21.60 41.78
N VAL A 59 25.93 -21.18 42.56
CA VAL A 59 25.77 -20.97 44.02
C VAL A 59 24.63 -19.99 44.26
N LEU A 60 24.68 -18.82 43.62
CA LEU A 60 23.66 -17.79 43.76
C LEU A 60 22.27 -18.34 43.39
N ARG A 61 22.17 -19.02 42.26
CA ARG A 61 20.94 -19.64 41.76
C ARG A 61 20.34 -20.61 42.77
N GLU A 62 21.16 -21.49 43.36
CA GLU A 62 20.72 -22.46 44.37
C GLU A 62 20.29 -21.81 45.68
N LEU A 63 21.00 -20.77 46.14
CA LEU A 63 20.62 -20.03 47.35
C LEU A 63 19.29 -19.29 47.18
N VAL A 64 19.13 -18.58 46.05
CA VAL A 64 17.88 -17.89 45.70
C VAL A 64 16.72 -18.88 45.61
N GLN A 65 16.94 -20.03 44.98
CA GLN A 65 15.91 -21.06 44.86
C GLN A 65 15.49 -21.63 46.22
N ASN A 66 16.44 -21.85 47.14
CA ASN A 66 16.14 -22.31 48.49
C ASN A 66 15.30 -21.29 49.27
N GLU A 67 15.63 -20.00 49.15
CA GLU A 67 14.84 -18.92 49.76
C GLU A 67 13.43 -18.83 49.15
N PHE A 68 13.32 -18.97 47.83
CA PHE A 68 12.03 -18.97 47.13
C PHE A 68 11.14 -20.15 47.59
N ASP A 69 11.70 -21.36 47.65
CA ASP A 69 11.01 -22.56 48.15
C ASP A 69 10.61 -22.42 49.63
N ALA A 70 11.40 -21.68 50.42
CA ALA A 70 11.07 -21.32 51.80
C ALA A 70 9.98 -20.22 51.89
N ASN A 71 9.45 -19.75 50.76
CA ASN A 71 8.46 -18.69 50.66
C ASN A 71 8.96 -17.36 51.25
N GLY A 72 10.22 -17.03 50.98
CA GLY A 72 10.87 -15.77 51.32
C GLY A 72 10.56 -14.62 50.36
N ASP A 73 10.79 -13.40 50.83
CA ASP A 73 10.64 -12.14 50.09
C ASP A 73 11.91 -11.27 50.04
N VAL A 74 12.85 -11.48 50.96
CA VAL A 74 14.13 -10.73 51.07
C VAL A 74 15.30 -11.68 51.30
N MET A 75 16.42 -11.45 50.61
CA MET A 75 17.67 -12.20 50.78
C MET A 75 18.90 -11.27 50.80
N ALA A 76 19.95 -11.65 51.51
CA ALA A 76 21.25 -10.98 51.41
C ALA A 76 22.41 -12.00 51.32
N VAL A 77 23.42 -11.66 50.52
CA VAL A 77 24.69 -12.36 50.39
C VAL A 77 25.80 -11.33 50.61
N THR A 78 26.60 -11.52 51.64
CA THR A 78 27.66 -10.58 52.06
C THR A 78 28.99 -11.29 52.13
N PHE A 79 29.92 -10.91 51.26
CA PHE A 79 31.33 -11.21 51.39
C PHE A 79 31.93 -10.27 52.43
N GLY A 80 32.05 -10.74 53.67
CA GLY A 80 32.71 -10.02 54.76
C GLY A 80 34.23 -10.07 54.63
N THR A 81 34.94 -9.52 55.62
CA THR A 81 36.41 -9.49 55.62
C THR A 81 37.04 -10.88 55.75
N ASP A 82 36.37 -11.84 56.39
CA ASP A 82 36.90 -13.17 56.74
C ASP A 82 35.93 -14.33 56.47
N GLN A 83 34.66 -14.04 56.13
CA GLN A 83 33.65 -15.05 55.85
C GLN A 83 32.58 -14.57 54.86
N LEU A 84 31.94 -15.53 54.18
CA LEU A 84 30.70 -15.31 53.45
C LEU A 84 29.51 -15.49 54.41
N SER A 85 28.61 -14.50 54.44
CA SER A 85 27.37 -14.53 55.23
C SER A 85 26.14 -14.43 54.32
N ILE A 86 25.16 -15.29 54.51
CA ILE A 86 23.92 -15.34 53.74
C ILE A 86 22.75 -15.28 54.72
N SER A 87 21.74 -14.47 54.44
CA SER A 87 20.52 -14.40 55.24
C SER A 87 19.27 -14.40 54.36
N GLY A 88 18.27 -15.17 54.74
CA GLY A 88 16.95 -15.23 54.10
C GLY A 88 15.83 -14.91 55.07
N SER A 89 14.72 -14.44 54.53
CA SER A 89 13.46 -14.09 55.20
C SER A 89 12.41 -15.22 55.19
N GLY A 90 12.72 -16.37 54.58
CA GLY A 90 11.81 -17.48 54.39
C GLY A 90 11.31 -18.13 55.69
N ARG A 91 10.65 -19.27 55.54
CA ARG A 91 10.24 -20.10 56.69
C ARG A 91 11.46 -20.76 57.33
N PRO A 92 11.46 -20.95 58.65
CA PRO A 92 12.48 -21.74 59.32
C PRO A 92 12.61 -23.16 58.77
N ILE A 93 13.80 -23.77 58.98
CA ILE A 93 14.08 -25.13 58.54
C ILE A 93 13.15 -26.11 59.28
N ASN A 94 12.41 -26.92 58.50
CA ASN A 94 11.50 -27.93 59.03
C ASN A 94 12.22 -29.23 59.42
N LYS A 95 11.51 -30.17 60.07
CA LYS A 95 12.09 -31.46 60.52
C LYS A 95 12.85 -32.21 59.42
N LYS A 96 12.22 -32.43 58.26
CA LYS A 96 12.85 -33.05 57.09
C LYS A 96 14.08 -32.28 56.60
N GLY A 97 14.09 -30.95 56.73
CA GLY A 97 15.23 -30.10 56.38
C GLY A 97 16.43 -30.30 57.31
N TRP A 98 16.19 -30.46 58.62
CA TRP A 98 17.23 -30.79 59.58
C TRP A 98 17.82 -32.19 59.36
N GLU A 99 16.97 -33.19 59.10
CA GLU A 99 17.42 -34.54 58.73
C GLU A 99 18.36 -34.53 57.51
N ARG A 100 18.11 -33.63 56.55
CA ARG A 100 18.94 -33.46 55.36
C ARG A 100 20.26 -32.73 55.61
N LEU A 101 20.33 -31.89 56.64
CA LEU A 101 21.57 -31.22 57.08
C LEU A 101 22.44 -32.13 57.96
N ASP A 102 21.85 -33.18 58.53
CA ASP A 102 22.53 -34.22 59.32
C ASP A 102 23.39 -35.19 58.47
N VAL A 103 23.55 -34.91 57.17
CA VAL A 103 24.49 -35.65 56.30
C VAL A 103 25.33 -34.75 55.42
N VAL A 104 26.60 -35.15 55.26
CA VAL A 104 27.57 -34.41 54.45
C VAL A 104 27.37 -34.64 52.95
N ILE A 105 26.85 -35.80 52.50
CA ILE A 105 26.58 -36.10 51.08
C ILE A 105 25.30 -36.95 50.89
N GLY A 106 24.56 -36.71 49.81
CA GLY A 106 23.50 -37.62 49.31
C GLY A 106 22.09 -37.50 49.93
N THR A 107 21.19 -38.31 49.37
CA THR A 107 19.86 -38.72 49.84
C THR A 107 19.79 -40.23 49.63
N GLY A 108 19.10 -41.00 50.48
CA GLY A 108 19.14 -42.46 50.50
C GLY A 108 19.73 -43.03 51.80
N ARG A 109 20.15 -44.30 51.80
CA ARG A 109 20.76 -44.96 52.97
C ARG A 109 22.07 -44.29 53.37
N VAL A 110 22.22 -44.00 54.66
CA VAL A 110 23.41 -43.38 55.23
C VAL A 110 24.48 -44.44 55.52
N ALA A 111 25.68 -44.32 54.96
CA ALA A 111 26.78 -45.23 55.31
C ALA A 111 27.49 -44.74 56.59
N GLY A 112 27.78 -45.67 57.50
CA GLY A 112 28.32 -45.38 58.84
C GLY A 112 27.27 -45.27 59.95
N ASP A 113 25.97 -45.34 59.60
CA ASP A 113 24.87 -45.36 60.57
C ASP A 113 24.34 -46.80 60.73
N THR A 114 24.41 -47.34 61.95
CA THR A 114 23.91 -48.68 62.28
C THR A 114 22.38 -48.75 62.42
N SER A 115 21.68 -47.61 62.39
CA SER A 115 20.22 -47.53 62.53
C SER A 115 19.44 -47.79 61.22
N GLY A 116 20.12 -47.85 60.08
CA GLY A 116 19.48 -48.07 58.77
C GLY A 116 18.71 -46.86 58.22
N ALA A 117 18.96 -45.65 58.74
CA ALA A 117 18.26 -44.43 58.34
C ALA A 117 18.37 -44.13 56.83
N GLU A 118 17.23 -43.74 56.23
CA GLU A 118 17.12 -43.33 54.83
C GLU A 118 16.68 -41.87 54.73
N ILE A 119 17.48 -41.04 54.05
CA ILE A 119 17.19 -39.61 53.89
C ILE A 119 16.42 -39.39 52.60
N LYS A 120 15.13 -39.04 52.74
CA LYS A 120 14.26 -38.79 51.60
C LYS A 120 14.68 -37.52 50.84
N PRO A 121 14.68 -37.55 49.49
CA PRO A 121 14.87 -36.35 48.68
C PRO A 121 13.75 -35.32 48.94
N LYS A 122 13.99 -34.07 48.55
CA LYS A 122 13.02 -32.98 48.74
C LYS A 122 11.82 -33.23 47.82
N GLU A 123 10.68 -33.60 48.41
CA GLU A 123 9.41 -33.70 47.68
C GLU A 123 8.95 -32.30 47.21
N ASN A 124 8.67 -32.16 45.91
CA ASN A 124 8.00 -31.00 45.29
C ASN A 124 8.66 -29.62 45.46
N GLY A 125 9.95 -29.55 45.78
CA GLY A 125 10.77 -28.33 45.73
C GLY A 125 11.67 -28.32 44.50
N ILE A 126 12.03 -27.13 43.99
CA ILE A 126 12.88 -27.00 42.80
C ILE A 126 14.27 -27.60 43.07
N GLY A 127 14.72 -27.64 44.34
CA GLY A 127 15.97 -28.29 44.78
C GLY A 127 15.76 -29.74 45.23
N SER A 128 15.72 -30.71 44.31
CA SER A 128 15.41 -32.12 44.62
C SER A 128 16.58 -32.91 45.24
N LYS A 129 17.82 -32.43 45.06
CA LYS A 129 19.03 -33.10 45.53
C LYS A 129 19.73 -32.19 46.54
N ASN A 130 20.06 -32.70 47.73
CA ASN A 130 20.70 -31.98 48.86
C ASN A 130 22.08 -31.35 48.58
N PHE A 131 22.41 -31.02 47.34
CA PHE A 131 23.75 -30.60 46.95
C PHE A 131 23.91 -29.08 46.80
N GLY A 132 22.84 -28.31 46.58
CA GLY A 132 22.93 -26.87 46.32
C GLY A 132 23.63 -26.07 47.42
N LEU A 133 23.39 -26.40 48.70
CA LEU A 133 24.07 -25.78 49.84
C LEU A 133 25.57 -26.11 49.88
N ARG A 134 25.97 -27.29 49.40
CA ARG A 134 27.36 -27.78 49.48
C ARG A 134 28.27 -27.09 48.48
N SER A 135 27.71 -26.42 47.47
CA SER A 135 28.47 -25.53 46.58
C SER A 135 29.18 -24.40 47.36
N LEU A 136 28.72 -24.08 48.58
CA LEU A 136 29.40 -23.12 49.47
C LEU A 136 30.80 -23.56 49.92
N PHE A 137 31.16 -24.84 49.78
CA PHE A 137 32.53 -25.29 50.00
C PHE A 137 33.54 -24.70 48.99
N LEU A 138 33.07 -24.05 47.92
CA LEU A 138 33.89 -23.19 47.08
C LEU A 138 34.60 -22.08 47.88
N PHE A 139 33.97 -21.56 48.94
CA PHE A 139 34.47 -20.41 49.72
C PHE A 139 35.25 -20.81 50.97
N GLY A 140 34.82 -21.88 51.65
CA GLY A 140 35.33 -22.25 52.97
C GLY A 140 35.25 -23.74 53.24
N ASP A 141 35.87 -24.19 54.33
CA ASP A 141 35.89 -25.60 54.73
C ASP A 141 34.78 -25.97 55.73
N ARG A 142 34.10 -24.96 56.28
CA ARG A 142 33.00 -25.13 57.23
C ARG A 142 31.79 -24.30 56.80
N ILE A 143 30.61 -24.92 56.83
CA ILE A 143 29.34 -24.25 56.57
C ILE A 143 28.50 -24.33 57.84
N TYR A 144 28.16 -23.17 58.39
CA TYR A 144 27.28 -23.04 59.55
C TYR A 144 25.89 -22.63 59.08
N VAL A 145 24.87 -23.45 59.34
CA VAL A 145 23.47 -23.16 59.00
C VAL A 145 22.68 -22.97 60.28
N ARG A 146 22.03 -21.83 60.45
CA ARG A 146 21.33 -21.45 61.68
C ARG A 146 19.87 -21.14 61.37
N SER A 147 18.94 -21.71 62.15
CA SER A 147 17.52 -21.41 62.01
C SER A 147 16.76 -21.83 63.27
N ASN A 148 15.93 -20.93 63.79
CA ASN A 148 14.95 -21.17 64.85
C ASN A 148 15.44 -22.03 66.05
N GLY A 149 16.58 -21.67 66.63
CA GLY A 149 17.08 -22.27 67.86
C GLY A 149 18.04 -23.44 67.65
N ARG A 150 18.39 -23.76 66.41
CA ARG A 150 19.30 -24.84 66.04
C ARG A 150 20.36 -24.37 65.05
N ARG A 151 21.52 -25.02 65.10
CA ARG A 151 22.62 -24.84 64.16
C ARG A 151 23.13 -26.18 63.66
N ALA A 152 23.33 -26.30 62.35
CA ALA A 152 24.11 -27.36 61.74
C ALA A 152 25.49 -26.85 61.34
N VAL A 153 26.52 -27.68 61.52
CA VAL A 153 27.89 -27.43 61.08
C VAL A 153 28.30 -28.54 60.13
N GLN A 154 28.61 -28.20 58.88
CA GLN A 154 29.17 -29.15 57.91
C GLN A 154 30.67 -28.88 57.76
N ASN A 155 31.50 -29.90 57.98
CA ASN A 155 32.95 -29.79 57.94
C ASN A 155 33.53 -30.65 56.81
N LEU A 156 34.08 -30.00 55.78
CA LEU A 156 34.62 -30.66 54.60
C LEU A 156 35.84 -31.52 54.91
N ILE A 157 36.78 -31.00 55.71
CA ILE A 157 38.04 -31.66 56.02
C ILE A 157 37.79 -33.00 56.74
N ARG A 158 36.79 -33.02 57.62
CA ARG A 158 36.43 -34.22 58.40
C ARG A 158 35.38 -35.10 57.75
N LEU A 159 34.78 -34.63 56.65
CA LEU A 159 33.60 -35.25 56.03
C LEU A 159 32.51 -35.56 57.09
N ALA A 160 32.30 -34.65 58.03
CA ALA A 160 31.38 -34.82 59.15
C ALA A 160 30.42 -33.64 59.31
N THR A 161 29.30 -33.90 59.98
CA THR A 161 28.29 -32.90 60.31
C THR A 161 27.92 -32.99 61.79
N LYS A 162 27.38 -31.89 62.33
CA LYS A 162 26.96 -31.78 63.72
C LYS A 162 25.75 -30.85 63.81
N ILE A 163 24.70 -31.25 64.53
CA ILE A 163 23.55 -30.40 64.84
C ILE A 163 23.53 -30.08 66.33
N GLU A 164 23.42 -28.80 66.67
CA GLU A 164 23.47 -28.29 68.04
C GLU A 164 22.37 -27.27 68.30
N THR A 165 22.13 -26.99 69.58
CA THR A 165 21.27 -25.89 70.02
C THR A 165 21.96 -24.56 69.75
N ASP A 166 21.24 -23.61 69.16
CA ASP A 166 21.72 -22.26 68.88
C ASP A 166 20.71 -21.24 69.38
N VAL A 167 20.90 -20.78 70.62
CA VAL A 167 20.00 -19.82 71.28
C VAL A 167 19.83 -18.54 70.45
N GLY A 168 20.88 -18.11 69.73
CA GLY A 168 20.89 -16.86 68.97
C GLY A 168 19.94 -16.86 67.76
N SER A 169 19.61 -18.01 67.18
CA SER A 169 18.65 -18.10 66.06
C SER A 169 17.20 -18.33 66.52
N LYS A 170 16.95 -18.53 67.82
CA LYS A 170 15.60 -18.80 68.34
C LYS A 170 14.69 -17.60 68.09
N GLY A 171 13.53 -17.84 67.46
CA GLY A 171 12.57 -16.78 67.13
C GLY A 171 12.99 -15.86 65.98
N GLN A 172 14.20 -16.04 65.41
CA GLN A 172 14.58 -15.33 64.20
C GLN A 172 13.82 -15.90 62.99
N ARG A 173 13.35 -15.02 62.11
CA ARG A 173 12.69 -15.39 60.86
C ARG A 173 13.75 -15.85 59.85
N GLY A 174 13.46 -16.96 59.15
CA GLY A 174 14.30 -17.46 58.06
C GLY A 174 15.51 -18.27 58.49
N VAL A 175 16.57 -18.16 57.67
CA VAL A 175 17.81 -18.96 57.77
C VAL A 175 18.99 -18.03 57.61
N SER A 176 20.02 -18.21 58.43
CA SER A 176 21.34 -17.59 58.24
C SER A 176 22.41 -18.66 58.01
N ILE A 177 23.30 -18.40 57.05
CA ILE A 177 24.40 -19.29 56.70
C ILE A 177 25.70 -18.51 56.78
N HIS A 178 26.71 -19.08 57.41
CA HIS A 178 28.05 -18.48 57.53
C HIS A 178 29.11 -19.47 57.06
N VAL A 179 30.06 -18.98 56.26
CA VAL A 179 31.12 -19.79 55.65
C VAL A 179 32.45 -19.04 55.78
N PRO A 180 33.25 -19.35 56.83
CA PRO A 180 34.58 -18.78 56.98
C PRO A 180 35.48 -19.11 55.81
N TYR A 181 36.24 -18.13 55.32
CA TYR A 181 37.05 -18.32 54.12
C TYR A 181 38.17 -19.33 54.33
N ARG A 182 38.39 -20.15 53.32
CA ARG A 182 39.53 -21.06 53.27
C ARG A 182 40.84 -20.27 53.18
N THR A 183 41.72 -20.48 54.15
CA THR A 183 43.04 -19.83 54.20
C THR A 183 44.19 -20.72 53.71
N LYS A 184 43.99 -22.04 53.69
CA LYS A 184 44.97 -23.04 53.21
C LYS A 184 44.34 -23.92 52.13
N ALA A 185 45.13 -24.31 51.12
CA ALA A 185 44.63 -25.21 50.09
C ALA A 185 44.23 -26.57 50.70
N PHE A 186 43.12 -27.14 50.19
CA PHE A 186 42.67 -28.48 50.54
C PHE A 186 42.30 -29.22 49.25
N ALA A 187 42.99 -30.33 48.97
CA ALA A 187 42.90 -31.04 47.69
C ALA A 187 43.04 -30.06 46.49
N LYS A 188 42.03 -30.01 45.60
CA LYS A 188 42.00 -29.09 44.45
C LYS A 188 41.41 -27.71 44.78
N LEU A 189 40.87 -27.50 45.99
CA LEU A 189 40.24 -26.25 46.41
C LEU A 189 41.30 -25.30 46.99
N GLN A 190 41.53 -24.18 46.30
CA GLN A 190 42.50 -23.16 46.70
C GLN A 190 41.92 -22.20 47.75
N PRO A 191 42.77 -21.45 48.49
CA PRO A 191 42.32 -20.37 49.38
C PRO A 191 41.37 -19.39 48.69
N PHE A 192 40.47 -18.77 49.45
CA PHE A 192 39.54 -17.77 48.95
C PHE A 192 40.10 -16.35 49.18
N THR A 193 40.93 -15.91 48.23
CA THR A 193 41.64 -14.64 48.28
C THR A 193 40.76 -13.45 47.84
N PRO A 194 41.15 -12.20 48.11
CA PRO A 194 40.44 -11.02 47.62
C PRO A 194 40.24 -10.99 46.10
N GLU A 195 41.21 -11.49 45.32
CA GLU A 195 41.12 -11.54 43.85
C GLU A 195 40.03 -12.53 43.39
N ARG A 196 39.95 -13.70 44.04
CA ARG A 196 38.90 -14.69 43.77
C ARG A 196 37.52 -14.20 44.22
N GLU A 197 37.48 -13.42 45.30
CA GLU A 197 36.25 -12.74 45.73
C GLU A 197 35.78 -11.74 44.68
N ALA A 198 36.67 -10.94 44.09
CA ALA A 198 36.34 -10.02 43.00
C ALA A 198 35.76 -10.76 41.80
N GLU A 199 36.42 -11.81 41.32
CA GLU A 199 35.92 -12.64 40.22
C GLU A 199 34.54 -13.26 40.53
N THR A 200 34.38 -13.80 41.74
CA THR A 200 33.13 -14.40 42.22
C THR A 200 32.00 -13.39 42.28
N PHE A 201 32.28 -12.21 42.84
CA PHE A 201 31.31 -11.13 42.97
C PHE A 201 30.84 -10.66 41.60
N ASP A 202 31.74 -10.45 40.65
CA ASP A 202 31.41 -10.04 39.28
C ASP A 202 30.59 -11.10 38.54
N LYS A 203 30.93 -12.38 38.70
CA LYS A 203 30.15 -13.49 38.13
C LYS A 203 28.74 -13.53 38.70
N MET A 204 28.58 -13.50 40.03
CA MET A 204 27.26 -13.43 40.67
C MET A 204 26.47 -12.19 40.23
N ALA A 205 27.13 -11.03 40.17
CA ALA A 205 26.52 -9.78 39.73
C ALA A 205 25.96 -9.88 38.30
N SER A 206 26.70 -10.51 37.39
CA SER A 206 26.29 -10.70 36.00
C SER A 206 25.06 -11.63 35.87
N GLY A 207 24.94 -12.62 36.75
CA GLY A 207 23.85 -13.60 36.77
C GLY A 207 22.58 -13.17 37.54
N LEU A 208 22.61 -12.04 38.26
CA LEU A 208 21.49 -11.59 39.11
C LEU A 208 20.17 -11.44 38.34
N LEU A 209 20.18 -10.74 37.21
CA LEU A 209 18.97 -10.50 36.42
C LEU A 209 18.33 -11.82 35.96
N ALA A 210 19.12 -12.71 35.36
CA ALA A 210 18.67 -14.01 34.87
C ALA A 210 18.10 -14.91 35.98
N THR A 211 18.62 -14.75 37.20
CA THR A 211 18.19 -15.52 38.37
C THR A 211 16.91 -14.97 38.99
N MET A 212 16.77 -13.64 39.05
CA MET A 212 15.74 -13.01 39.88
C MET A 212 14.44 -12.67 39.14
N VAL A 213 14.52 -12.40 37.82
CA VAL A 213 13.43 -11.76 37.05
C VAL A 213 12.06 -12.44 37.15
N LYS A 214 12.01 -13.77 37.30
CA LYS A 214 10.76 -14.56 37.38
C LYS A 214 10.25 -14.86 38.78
N LEU A 215 11.03 -14.53 39.82
CA LEU A 215 10.81 -15.03 41.18
C LEU A 215 10.00 -14.12 42.07
N ALA A 216 9.66 -12.91 41.63
CA ALA A 216 8.62 -12.15 42.30
C ALA A 216 7.24 -12.74 41.90
N LEU A 217 6.27 -12.81 42.82
CA LEU A 217 4.91 -13.28 42.49
C LEU A 217 3.87 -12.21 42.81
N PRO A 218 2.68 -12.21 42.15
CA PRO A 218 1.61 -11.28 42.50
C PRO A 218 1.14 -11.52 43.94
N GLY A 219 0.85 -10.43 44.67
CA GLY A 219 0.43 -10.45 46.08
C GLY A 219 1.55 -10.26 47.10
N ARG A 220 1.18 -9.97 48.35
CA ARG A 220 2.09 -9.50 49.42
C ARG A 220 2.95 -10.56 50.12
N LYS A 221 2.77 -11.86 49.84
CA LYS A 221 3.32 -12.94 50.70
C LYS A 221 4.21 -13.98 49.99
N ARG A 222 4.44 -13.87 48.68
CA ARG A 222 5.19 -14.90 47.93
C ARG A 222 6.15 -14.29 46.92
N GLY A 223 7.34 -14.88 46.82
CA GLY A 223 8.35 -14.56 45.82
C GLY A 223 9.38 -13.52 46.28
N ILE A 224 10.60 -13.64 45.77
CA ILE A 224 11.74 -12.80 46.19
C ILE A 224 11.63 -11.45 45.49
N ARG A 225 11.56 -10.39 46.31
CA ARG A 225 11.37 -9.00 45.86
C ARG A 225 12.61 -8.16 46.04
N GLU A 226 13.41 -8.46 47.06
CA GLU A 226 14.63 -7.73 47.38
C GLU A 226 15.80 -8.69 47.58
N MET A 227 16.94 -8.36 46.97
CA MET A 227 18.19 -9.07 47.20
C MET A 227 19.35 -8.08 47.30
N THR A 228 20.19 -8.26 48.30
CA THR A 228 21.44 -7.51 48.43
C THR A 228 22.63 -8.44 48.23
N LEU A 229 23.56 -8.06 47.34
CA LEU A 229 24.86 -8.70 47.17
C LEU A 229 25.95 -7.68 47.53
N ARG A 230 26.71 -7.92 48.59
CA ARG A 230 27.67 -6.97 49.16
C ARG A 230 29.05 -7.61 49.31
N SER A 231 30.11 -6.84 49.07
CA SER A 231 31.48 -7.17 49.44
C SER A 231 32.08 -6.03 50.26
N ASP A 232 32.53 -6.35 51.48
CA ASP A 232 33.20 -5.42 52.37
C ASP A 232 34.61 -5.13 51.89
N ARG A 233 35.35 -6.15 51.42
CA ARG A 233 36.73 -5.98 50.92
C ARG A 233 36.79 -5.12 49.65
N GLN A 234 35.76 -5.18 48.81
CA GLN A 234 35.66 -4.39 47.58
C GLN A 234 34.85 -3.09 47.76
N GLU A 235 34.28 -2.85 48.95
CA GLU A 235 33.43 -1.70 49.24
C GLU A 235 32.31 -1.49 48.20
N ARG A 236 31.68 -2.60 47.77
CA ARG A 236 30.69 -2.63 46.69
C ARG A 236 29.42 -3.32 47.14
N THR A 237 28.28 -2.70 46.82
CA THR A 237 26.94 -3.22 47.12
C THR A 237 26.05 -3.16 45.88
N LEU A 238 25.48 -4.31 45.52
CA LEU A 238 24.42 -4.47 44.55
C LEU A 238 23.10 -4.67 45.27
N SER A 239 22.11 -3.84 44.93
CA SER A 239 20.75 -3.93 45.47
C SER A 239 19.77 -4.18 44.34
N TRP A 240 19.17 -5.36 44.35
CA TRP A 240 18.08 -5.75 43.46
C TRP A 240 16.74 -5.51 44.13
N ARG A 241 15.81 -4.89 43.40
CA ARG A 241 14.41 -4.78 43.81
C ARG A 241 13.48 -5.01 42.63
N GLN A 242 12.38 -5.72 42.87
CA GLN A 242 11.37 -5.99 41.86
C GLN A 242 9.94 -5.86 42.41
N ASP A 243 9.10 -5.19 41.63
CA ASP A 243 7.68 -5.03 41.83
C ASP A 243 6.90 -5.78 40.74
N VAL A 244 5.69 -6.24 41.09
CA VAL A 244 4.84 -7.06 40.22
C VAL A 244 3.40 -6.61 40.38
N GLU A 245 2.76 -6.32 39.26
CA GLU A 245 1.38 -5.85 39.19
C GLU A 245 0.59 -6.63 38.14
N PRO A 246 -0.71 -6.87 38.33
CA PRO A 246 -1.56 -7.39 37.27
C PRO A 246 -1.60 -6.44 36.07
N GLU A 247 -1.59 -7.00 34.88
CA GLU A 247 -1.68 -6.28 33.61
C GLU A 247 -2.92 -6.78 32.85
N PRO A 248 -3.71 -5.92 32.20
CA PRO A 248 -4.84 -6.36 31.38
C PRO A 248 -4.36 -7.18 30.18
N CYS A 249 -5.12 -8.19 29.77
CA CYS A 249 -4.92 -8.95 28.54
C CYS A 249 -6.27 -9.17 27.86
N LYS A 250 -6.33 -9.01 26.54
CA LYS A 250 -7.56 -9.19 25.75
C LYS A 250 -7.85 -10.64 25.38
N VAL A 251 -6.88 -11.55 25.53
CA VAL A 251 -7.05 -12.97 25.19
C VAL A 251 -7.75 -13.71 26.33
N LEU A 252 -8.85 -14.39 26.00
CA LEU A 252 -9.64 -15.14 26.98
C LEU A 252 -8.79 -16.26 27.63
N GLY A 253 -8.90 -16.42 28.94
CA GLY A 253 -8.18 -17.45 29.70
C GLY A 253 -6.69 -17.18 29.89
N VAL A 254 -6.20 -16.00 29.52
CA VAL A 254 -4.81 -15.57 29.70
C VAL A 254 -4.71 -14.47 30.75
N SER A 255 -3.83 -14.66 31.73
CA SER A 255 -3.51 -13.65 32.75
C SER A 255 -2.18 -12.99 32.44
N ALA A 256 -2.10 -11.66 32.51
CA ALA A 256 -0.84 -10.94 32.33
C ALA A 256 -0.34 -10.30 33.64
N LEU A 257 0.97 -10.30 33.81
CA LEU A 257 1.68 -9.71 34.94
C LEU A 257 2.78 -8.80 34.41
N ARG A 258 2.81 -7.56 34.90
CA ARG A 258 3.88 -6.61 34.62
C ARG A 258 4.89 -6.63 35.76
N ARG A 259 6.16 -6.81 35.39
CA ARG A 259 7.30 -6.89 36.29
C ARG A 259 8.20 -5.70 36.02
N VAL A 260 8.48 -4.91 37.05
CA VAL A 260 9.42 -3.80 36.97
C VAL A 260 10.45 -4.01 38.04
N GLY A 261 11.73 -3.94 37.69
CA GLY A 261 12.73 -3.93 38.72
C GLY A 261 13.96 -3.13 38.38
N ARG A 262 14.81 -3.06 39.39
CA ARG A 262 15.92 -2.12 39.47
C ARG A 262 17.09 -2.83 40.14
N LEU A 263 18.23 -2.80 39.46
CA LEU A 263 19.51 -3.17 40.01
C LEU A 263 20.33 -1.89 40.21
N THR A 264 20.71 -1.62 41.45
CA THR A 264 21.58 -0.50 41.81
C THR A 264 22.94 -1.03 42.23
N ASP A 265 23.99 -0.62 41.54
CA ASP A 265 25.38 -0.93 41.83
C ASP A 265 26.05 0.30 42.44
N ARG A 266 26.49 0.17 43.69
CA ARG A 266 27.13 1.22 44.47
C ARG A 266 28.51 0.76 44.88
N ALA A 267 29.54 1.43 44.36
CA ALA A 267 30.88 1.39 44.92
C ALA A 267 31.04 2.59 45.85
N ASP A 268 31.57 2.41 47.07
CA ASP A 268 31.68 3.50 48.04
C ASP A 268 32.82 4.50 47.71
N ARG A 269 33.60 4.28 46.64
CA ARG A 269 34.61 5.22 46.08
C ARG A 269 34.00 6.46 45.40
N GLY A 270 32.95 7.07 45.97
CA GLY A 270 32.43 8.39 45.58
C GLY A 270 31.77 8.50 44.19
N GLY A 271 31.65 7.42 43.43
CA GLY A 271 30.98 7.40 42.13
C GLY A 271 29.45 7.47 42.27
N LYS A 272 28.78 8.04 41.25
CA LYS A 272 27.31 7.95 41.18
C LYS A 272 26.90 6.47 41.02
N PRO A 273 25.91 5.97 41.78
CA PRO A 273 25.49 4.58 41.69
C PRO A 273 24.95 4.27 40.29
N ALA A 274 25.45 3.20 39.67
CA ALA A 274 24.98 2.75 38.37
C ALA A 274 23.64 2.03 38.57
N THR A 275 22.57 2.52 37.95
CA THR A 275 21.24 1.92 38.08
C THR A 275 20.79 1.37 36.74
N ARG A 276 20.48 0.07 36.71
CA ARG A 276 19.84 -0.61 35.57
C ARG A 276 18.38 -0.87 35.92
N ARG A 277 17.48 -0.57 34.98
CA ARG A 277 16.06 -0.89 35.10
C ARG A 277 15.72 -1.97 34.09
N PHE A 278 14.81 -2.85 34.47
CA PHE A 278 14.20 -3.80 33.55
C PHE A 278 12.68 -3.73 33.71
N GLU A 279 11.99 -4.03 32.62
CA GLU A 279 10.55 -4.19 32.60
C GLU A 279 10.23 -5.41 31.73
N GLU A 280 9.27 -6.22 32.17
CA GLU A 280 8.80 -7.38 31.44
C GLU A 280 7.28 -7.52 31.62
N ILE A 281 6.59 -7.95 30.58
CA ILE A 281 5.20 -8.42 30.70
C ILE A 281 5.18 -9.93 30.43
N GLU A 282 4.63 -10.68 31.38
CA GLU A 282 4.48 -12.14 31.33
C GLU A 282 3.01 -12.51 31.22
N PHE A 283 2.66 -13.25 30.18
CA PHE A 283 1.33 -13.75 29.86
C PHE A 283 1.27 -15.23 30.16
N THR A 284 0.31 -15.66 30.98
CA THR A 284 0.22 -17.05 31.45
C THR A 284 -1.13 -17.67 31.09
N ARG A 285 -1.09 -18.92 30.64
CA ARG A 285 -2.26 -19.75 30.35
C ARG A 285 -2.10 -21.10 31.05
N THR A 286 -3.22 -21.67 31.48
CA THR A 286 -3.26 -23.03 32.02
C THR A 286 -3.69 -23.99 30.92
N VAL A 287 -2.94 -25.07 30.70
CA VAL A 287 -3.19 -26.06 29.64
C VAL A 287 -3.42 -27.46 30.24
N PRO A 288 -4.34 -28.26 29.71
CA PRO A 288 -4.57 -29.63 30.16
C PRO A 288 -3.38 -30.53 29.81
N VAL A 289 -2.89 -31.29 30.79
CA VAL A 289 -1.78 -32.23 30.58
C VAL A 289 -2.31 -33.49 29.89
N PRO A 290 -1.74 -33.91 28.74
CA PRO A 290 -2.11 -35.15 28.07
C PRO A 290 -1.99 -36.36 29.00
N ALA A 291 -2.90 -37.33 28.87
CA ALA A 291 -2.93 -38.54 29.72
C ALA A 291 -1.58 -39.30 29.74
N LYS A 292 -0.84 -39.31 28.63
CA LYS A 292 0.50 -39.92 28.55
C LYS A 292 1.57 -39.27 29.45
N PHE A 293 1.29 -38.09 29.99
CA PHE A 293 2.15 -37.35 30.91
C PHE A 293 1.50 -37.16 32.28
N ALA A 294 0.46 -37.93 32.62
CA ALA A 294 -0.26 -37.78 33.89
C ALA A 294 0.64 -37.99 35.12
N ASP A 295 1.67 -38.84 35.00
CA ASP A 295 2.63 -39.13 36.06
C ASP A 295 3.79 -38.13 36.13
N GLN A 296 3.81 -37.13 35.25
CA GLN A 296 4.88 -36.13 35.23
C GLN A 296 4.85 -35.27 36.49
N ALA A 297 5.97 -35.21 37.21
CA ALA A 297 6.08 -34.39 38.42
C ALA A 297 6.15 -32.90 38.06
N ILE A 298 5.05 -32.16 38.26
CA ILE A 298 4.97 -30.72 38.01
C ILE A 298 5.22 -29.95 39.31
N GLY A 299 6.25 -29.10 39.32
CA GLY A 299 6.57 -28.25 40.46
C GLY A 299 5.41 -27.31 40.83
N SER A 300 5.25 -27.03 42.13
CA SER A 300 4.13 -26.23 42.68
C SER A 300 3.99 -24.82 42.08
N TYR A 301 5.06 -24.26 41.51
CA TYR A 301 5.03 -23.00 40.76
C TYR A 301 4.14 -23.08 39.51
N TYR A 302 4.19 -24.23 38.81
CA TYR A 302 3.53 -24.46 37.53
C TYR A 302 2.27 -25.32 37.65
N ALA A 303 2.13 -26.06 38.75
CA ALA A 303 0.96 -26.87 39.01
C ALA A 303 -0.30 -25.99 39.17
N ALA A 304 -1.34 -26.34 38.44
CA ALA A 304 -2.69 -25.81 38.60
C ALA A 304 -3.67 -26.94 38.90
N ALA A 305 -4.88 -26.60 39.38
CA ALA A 305 -5.87 -27.61 39.74
C ALA A 305 -6.28 -28.47 38.53
N GLY A 306 -6.66 -29.72 38.78
CA GLY A 306 -7.28 -30.59 37.77
C GLY A 306 -6.34 -31.14 36.69
N GLY A 307 -5.07 -31.44 37.01
CA GLY A 307 -4.15 -32.08 36.04
C GLY A 307 -3.71 -31.14 34.92
N THR A 308 -3.52 -29.87 35.24
CA THR A 308 -3.15 -28.83 34.27
C THR A 308 -1.78 -28.24 34.59
N ALA A 309 -1.09 -27.77 33.55
CA ALA A 309 0.20 -27.11 33.64
C ALA A 309 0.08 -25.63 33.26
N ARG A 310 0.74 -24.74 34.00
CA ARG A 310 0.87 -23.32 33.62
C ARG A 310 2.02 -23.14 32.62
N ILE A 311 1.76 -22.39 31.56
CA ILE A 311 2.76 -21.95 30.58
C ILE A 311 2.74 -20.42 30.54
N GLY A 312 3.93 -19.82 30.50
CA GLY A 312 4.16 -18.39 30.45
C GLY A 312 4.94 -17.97 29.21
N ILE A 313 4.52 -16.89 28.59
CA ILE A 313 5.19 -16.20 27.48
C ILE A 313 5.52 -14.80 27.96
N SER A 314 6.75 -14.33 27.78
CA SER A 314 7.10 -12.99 28.23
C SER A 314 7.90 -12.16 27.25
N LEU A 315 7.68 -10.85 27.32
CA LEU A 315 8.31 -9.83 26.50
C LEU A 315 9.06 -8.84 27.39
N PRO A 316 10.37 -8.61 27.17
CA PRO A 316 11.05 -7.47 27.75
C PRO A 316 10.50 -6.18 27.15
N ILE A 317 10.31 -5.15 27.98
CA ILE A 317 9.74 -3.87 27.59
C ILE A 317 10.75 -2.75 27.79
N ARG A 318 10.92 -1.91 26.76
CA ARG A 318 11.67 -0.66 26.82
C ARG A 318 10.85 0.45 26.17
N LEU A 319 10.67 1.56 26.90
CA LEU A 319 9.86 2.69 26.43
C LEU A 319 8.44 2.28 25.97
N LYS A 320 7.78 1.39 26.73
CA LYS A 320 6.45 0.83 26.46
C LYS A 320 6.32 -0.05 25.20
N ARG A 321 7.44 -0.45 24.59
CA ARG A 321 7.49 -1.35 23.42
C ARG A 321 8.35 -2.58 23.71
N PRO A 322 8.19 -3.70 22.99
CA PRO A 322 9.08 -4.84 23.08
C PRO A 322 10.54 -4.42 22.85
N ASP A 323 11.46 -4.84 23.72
CA ASP A 323 12.88 -4.56 23.53
C ASP A 323 13.50 -5.58 22.57
N LEU A 324 13.56 -5.19 21.28
CA LEU A 324 14.03 -6.06 20.20
C LEU A 324 15.54 -6.38 20.25
N THR A 325 16.28 -5.80 21.20
CA THR A 325 17.72 -6.02 21.38
C THR A 325 18.05 -7.22 22.27
N ILE A 326 17.03 -7.81 22.92
CA ILE A 326 17.21 -8.88 23.90
C ILE A 326 16.74 -10.21 23.31
N THR A 327 17.56 -11.24 23.43
CA THR A 327 17.18 -12.61 23.08
C THR A 327 16.41 -13.26 24.22
N GLY A 328 15.26 -13.85 23.88
CA GLY A 328 14.41 -14.62 24.77
C GLY A 328 15.01 -15.96 25.18
N ARG A 329 14.63 -16.43 26.37
CA ARG A 329 15.19 -17.62 27.02
C ARG A 329 14.09 -18.54 27.56
N PHE A 330 14.46 -19.78 27.83
CA PHE A 330 13.61 -20.74 28.53
C PHE A 330 13.81 -20.66 30.06
N PHE A 331 12.72 -20.82 30.82
CA PHE A 331 12.71 -20.71 32.28
C PHE A 331 12.00 -21.91 32.94
N TYR A 332 12.63 -22.49 33.98
CA TYR A 332 12.00 -23.43 34.91
C TYR A 332 12.60 -23.38 36.33
N PRO A 333 12.01 -22.59 37.24
CA PRO A 333 11.55 -21.24 36.96
C PRO A 333 12.70 -20.24 36.73
N LEU A 334 13.93 -20.69 36.92
CA LEU A 334 15.16 -19.94 36.66
C LEU A 334 15.53 -20.10 35.19
N GLN A 335 16.26 -19.11 34.65
CA GLN A 335 16.71 -19.15 33.27
C GLN A 335 17.62 -20.35 33.02
N ALA A 336 17.42 -21.05 31.91
CA ALA A 336 18.38 -22.01 31.35
C ALA A 336 19.39 -21.23 30.47
N PRO A 337 20.64 -20.99 30.93
CA PRO A 337 21.58 -20.07 30.27
C PRO A 337 21.93 -20.45 28.83
N SER A 338 21.96 -21.75 28.53
CA SER A 338 22.32 -22.28 27.20
C SER A 338 21.12 -22.46 26.28
N SER A 339 19.91 -22.12 26.73
CA SER A 339 18.68 -22.35 25.96
C SER A 339 18.01 -21.04 25.54
N ALA A 340 18.12 -20.72 24.25
CA ALA A 340 17.52 -19.55 23.62
C ALA A 340 16.27 -19.94 22.82
N THR A 341 15.24 -19.11 22.84
CA THR A 341 14.01 -19.35 22.06
C THR A 341 14.14 -18.99 20.58
N GLY A 342 15.20 -18.26 20.22
CA GLY A 342 15.48 -17.76 18.87
C GLY A 342 14.82 -16.42 18.53
N SER A 343 13.91 -15.92 19.37
CA SER A 343 13.24 -14.63 19.22
C SER A 343 13.40 -13.78 20.49
N VAL A 344 12.73 -12.64 20.59
CA VAL A 344 12.73 -11.80 21.81
C VAL A 344 11.85 -12.42 22.91
N VAL A 345 10.95 -13.33 22.53
CA VAL A 345 9.99 -13.96 23.41
C VAL A 345 10.68 -14.99 24.31
N SER A 346 10.48 -14.88 25.63
CA SER A 346 10.88 -15.91 26.58
C SER A 346 9.73 -16.86 26.91
N VAL A 347 10.05 -18.10 27.25
CA VAL A 347 9.07 -19.15 27.55
C VAL A 347 9.34 -19.73 28.94
N SER A 348 8.32 -19.78 29.79
CA SER A 348 8.38 -20.33 31.15
C SER A 348 7.39 -21.47 31.28
N ALA A 349 7.86 -22.68 31.59
CA ALA A 349 7.01 -23.87 31.67
C ALA A 349 7.68 -24.93 32.55
N PRO A 350 6.98 -26.01 32.96
CA PRO A 350 7.57 -27.08 33.76
C PRO A 350 8.54 -27.99 32.98
N PHE A 351 9.59 -27.40 32.41
CA PHE A 351 10.55 -28.10 31.55
C PHE A 351 11.44 -29.08 32.32
N GLU A 352 11.80 -30.17 31.67
CA GLU A 352 12.90 -31.02 32.11
C GLU A 352 14.25 -30.45 31.68
N LEU A 353 15.19 -30.35 32.63
CA LEU A 353 16.52 -29.78 32.42
C LEU A 353 17.60 -30.87 32.56
N VAL A 354 18.75 -30.64 31.92
CA VAL A 354 19.95 -31.46 32.17
C VAL A 354 20.42 -31.34 33.62
N ALA A 355 21.31 -32.23 34.07
CA ALA A 355 21.67 -32.36 35.48
C ALA A 355 22.23 -31.07 36.12
N ASP A 356 22.99 -30.27 35.37
CA ASP A 356 23.56 -28.97 35.79
C ASP A 356 22.58 -27.79 35.58
N ARG A 357 21.37 -28.07 35.04
CA ARG A 357 20.32 -27.09 34.74
C ARG A 357 20.76 -25.99 33.78
N SER A 358 21.78 -26.23 32.95
CA SER A 358 22.27 -25.25 31.99
C SER A 358 21.40 -25.19 30.74
N ALA A 359 20.76 -26.32 30.39
CA ALA A 359 19.96 -26.50 29.18
C ALA A 359 18.70 -27.36 29.42
N LEU A 360 17.78 -27.32 28.46
CA LEU A 360 16.60 -28.19 28.41
C LEU A 360 16.98 -29.57 27.83
N LEU A 361 16.34 -30.63 28.33
CA LEU A 361 16.41 -31.96 27.71
C LEU A 361 15.59 -31.98 26.41
N ASP A 362 16.06 -32.75 25.42
CA ASP A 362 15.27 -33.05 24.24
C ASP A 362 14.39 -34.27 24.54
N CYS A 363 13.11 -34.01 24.86
CA CYS A 363 12.14 -35.03 25.21
C CYS A 363 10.73 -34.64 24.74
N GLU A 364 9.83 -35.61 24.61
CA GLU A 364 8.47 -35.37 24.15
C GLU A 364 7.69 -34.37 25.02
N TRP A 365 7.93 -34.40 26.34
CA TRP A 365 7.31 -33.48 27.29
C TRP A 365 7.67 -32.02 26.99
N ASN A 366 8.96 -31.73 26.83
CA ASN A 366 9.44 -30.39 26.51
C ASN A 366 8.95 -29.93 25.13
N ASN A 367 8.94 -30.83 24.14
CA ASN A 367 8.43 -30.52 22.80
C ASN A 367 6.93 -30.21 22.79
N TRP A 368 6.14 -30.90 23.62
CA TRP A 368 4.72 -30.59 23.82
C TRP A 368 4.53 -29.21 24.49
N LEU A 369 5.26 -28.91 25.57
CA LEU A 369 5.21 -27.60 26.24
C LEU A 369 5.59 -26.45 25.29
N MET A 370 6.63 -26.63 24.48
CA MET A 370 7.06 -25.65 23.47
C MET A 370 6.01 -25.44 22.38
N SER A 371 5.31 -26.49 21.97
CA SER A 371 4.20 -26.37 21.01
C SER A 371 3.03 -25.57 21.61
N GLN A 372 2.67 -25.84 22.87
CA GLN A 372 1.64 -25.08 23.59
C GLN A 372 2.02 -23.61 23.83
N ALA A 373 3.31 -23.34 24.03
CA ALA A 373 3.87 -21.99 24.12
C ALA A 373 3.80 -21.24 22.78
N ALA A 374 4.09 -21.91 21.66
CA ALA A 374 3.97 -21.34 20.32
C ALA A 374 2.51 -20.97 20.00
N GLU A 375 1.56 -21.86 20.30
CA GLU A 375 0.13 -21.61 20.13
C GLU A 375 -0.34 -20.39 20.96
N LEU A 376 0.09 -20.30 22.23
CA LEU A 376 -0.20 -19.14 23.08
C LEU A 376 0.40 -17.85 22.50
N THR A 377 1.60 -17.92 21.92
CA THR A 377 2.26 -16.76 21.30
C THR A 377 1.44 -16.22 20.11
N VAL A 378 0.88 -17.10 19.27
CA VAL A 378 0.03 -16.69 18.13
C VAL A 378 -1.33 -16.15 18.60
N ALA A 379 -1.92 -16.74 19.64
CA ALA A 379 -3.13 -16.22 20.26
C ALA A 379 -2.91 -14.81 20.84
N LEU A 380 -1.77 -14.58 21.49
CA LEU A 380 -1.36 -13.26 22.00
C LEU A 380 -1.09 -12.27 20.87
N LEU A 381 -0.40 -12.71 19.82
CA LEU A 381 -0.10 -11.90 18.64
C LEU A 381 -1.39 -11.31 18.04
N THR A 382 -2.36 -12.16 17.75
CA THR A 382 -3.61 -11.80 17.08
C THR A 382 -4.63 -11.12 18.00
N GLY A 383 -4.71 -11.56 19.26
CA GLY A 383 -5.72 -11.09 20.21
C GLY A 383 -5.33 -9.88 21.07
N ASP A 384 -4.04 -9.58 21.23
CA ASP A 384 -3.58 -8.49 22.11
C ASP A 384 -2.39 -7.70 21.56
N TRP A 385 -1.29 -8.35 21.18
CA TRP A 385 -0.02 -7.70 20.92
C TRP A 385 -0.03 -6.80 19.69
N ILE A 386 -0.69 -7.16 18.59
CA ILE A 386 -0.79 -6.26 17.43
C ILE A 386 -1.47 -4.95 17.81
N ALA A 387 -2.54 -5.00 18.60
CA ALA A 387 -3.24 -3.80 19.05
C ALA A 387 -2.43 -2.98 20.06
N ARG A 388 -1.57 -3.64 20.85
CA ARG A 388 -0.76 -3.03 21.90
C ARG A 388 0.56 -2.44 21.38
N PHE A 389 1.22 -3.14 20.47
CA PHE A 389 2.60 -2.88 20.04
C PHE A 389 2.76 -2.65 18.53
N GLY A 390 1.70 -2.82 17.72
CA GLY A 390 1.78 -2.63 16.27
C GLY A 390 2.74 -3.61 15.59
N SER A 391 3.58 -3.10 14.69
CA SER A 391 4.61 -3.87 13.96
C SER A 391 5.62 -4.56 14.88
N ASP A 392 5.92 -3.97 16.04
CA ASP A 392 6.93 -4.50 16.97
C ASP A 392 6.51 -5.86 17.55
N ALA A 393 5.21 -6.19 17.53
CA ALA A 393 4.72 -7.50 17.93
C ALA A 393 5.24 -8.63 17.01
N PHE A 394 5.23 -8.41 15.69
CA PHE A 394 5.77 -9.37 14.73
C PHE A 394 7.31 -9.39 14.76
N LEU A 395 7.94 -8.24 14.94
CA LEU A 395 9.40 -8.17 15.06
C LEU A 395 9.91 -8.90 16.31
N ALA A 396 9.15 -8.89 17.42
CA ALA A 396 9.52 -9.58 18.64
C ALA A 396 9.51 -11.11 18.50
N ILE A 397 8.67 -11.67 17.63
CA ILE A 397 8.60 -13.12 17.38
C ILE A 397 9.46 -13.58 16.20
N ARG A 398 10.02 -12.64 15.43
CA ARG A 398 10.95 -12.95 14.34
C ARG A 398 12.21 -13.62 14.89
N GLY A 399 12.73 -14.60 14.16
CA GLY A 399 14.01 -15.23 14.48
C GLY A 399 15.15 -14.20 14.40
N ILE A 400 15.78 -13.89 15.53
CA ILE A 400 16.94 -12.99 15.63
C ILE A 400 18.23 -13.73 15.98
N THR A 401 18.12 -14.92 16.56
CA THR A 401 19.25 -15.80 16.89
C THR A 401 18.87 -17.26 16.64
N GLU A 402 19.86 -18.15 16.68
CA GLU A 402 19.60 -19.59 16.65
C GLU A 402 18.78 -20.03 17.89
N ALA A 403 17.72 -20.81 17.68
CA ALA A 403 16.89 -21.36 18.75
C ALA A 403 17.47 -22.70 19.24
N LYS A 404 17.58 -22.86 20.57
CA LYS A 404 18.07 -24.07 21.24
C LYS A 404 17.23 -24.35 22.50
N PRO A 405 16.40 -25.41 22.52
CA PRO A 405 16.03 -26.29 21.40
C PRO A 405 15.20 -25.57 20.31
N ALA A 406 15.21 -26.12 19.09
CA ALA A 406 14.52 -25.51 17.94
C ALA A 406 12.99 -25.69 17.97
N ALA A 407 12.45 -26.63 18.76
CA ALA A 407 11.05 -27.05 18.69
C ALA A 407 10.04 -25.90 18.87
N PHE A 408 10.28 -24.95 19.78
CA PHE A 408 9.44 -23.75 19.92
C PHE A 408 9.44 -22.89 18.66
N ALA A 409 10.63 -22.55 18.15
CA ALA A 409 10.76 -21.71 16.96
C ALA A 409 10.16 -22.39 15.71
N SER A 410 10.36 -23.70 15.56
CA SER A 410 9.76 -24.51 14.50
C SER A 410 8.23 -24.55 14.59
N ALA A 411 7.68 -24.79 15.79
CA ALA A 411 6.24 -24.79 16.01
C ALA A 411 5.63 -23.41 15.72
N LEU A 412 6.25 -22.34 16.23
CA LEU A 412 5.81 -20.96 15.99
C LEU A 412 5.84 -20.61 14.50
N ARG A 413 6.93 -20.97 13.80
CA ARG A 413 7.05 -20.78 12.35
C ARG A 413 5.92 -21.49 11.59
N ARG A 414 5.65 -22.76 11.93
CA ARG A 414 4.55 -23.52 11.32
C ARG A 414 3.20 -22.83 11.51
N HIS A 415 2.88 -22.33 12.72
CA HIS A 415 1.64 -21.58 12.93
C HIS A 415 1.59 -20.30 12.08
N LEU A 416 2.69 -19.56 11.97
CA LEU A 416 2.78 -18.37 11.11
C LEU A 416 2.63 -18.68 9.61
N GLU A 417 3.00 -19.88 9.17
CA GLU A 417 2.86 -20.34 7.79
C GLU A 417 1.42 -20.81 7.49
N GLU A 418 0.82 -21.58 8.40
CA GLU A 418 -0.38 -22.37 8.15
C GLU A 418 -1.69 -21.75 8.67
N GLU A 419 -1.62 -20.85 9.66
CA GLU A 419 -2.80 -20.25 10.30
C GLU A 419 -3.10 -18.83 9.81
N ALA A 420 -4.36 -18.42 9.98
CA ALA A 420 -4.80 -17.08 9.65
C ALA A 420 -4.42 -16.08 10.76
N CYS A 421 -3.15 -15.73 10.84
CA CYS A 421 -2.61 -14.83 11.88
C CYS A 421 -2.00 -13.52 11.33
N TRP A 422 -1.92 -13.35 10.01
CA TRP A 422 -1.38 -12.13 9.39
C TRP A 422 -2.49 -11.13 9.09
N PRO A 423 -2.47 -9.91 9.64
CA PRO A 423 -3.53 -8.94 9.41
C PRO A 423 -3.49 -8.43 7.98
N THR A 424 -4.66 -8.41 7.35
CA THR A 424 -4.80 -7.96 5.95
C THR A 424 -5.08 -6.46 5.89
N SER A 425 -5.02 -5.86 4.69
CA SER A 425 -5.48 -4.47 4.48
C SER A 425 -7.00 -4.32 4.70
N LEU A 426 -7.76 -5.42 4.76
CA LEU A 426 -9.15 -5.38 5.22
C LEU A 426 -9.19 -5.42 6.76
N SER A 427 -9.72 -4.35 7.36
CA SER A 427 -9.78 -4.17 8.80
C SER A 427 -10.43 -5.37 9.52
N GLY A 428 -9.81 -5.81 10.61
CA GLY A 428 -10.29 -6.93 11.44
C GLY A 428 -10.14 -8.32 10.83
N ARG A 429 -9.58 -8.43 9.61
CA ARG A 429 -9.40 -9.73 8.94
C ARG A 429 -7.94 -10.17 8.95
N PHE A 430 -7.73 -11.45 9.27
CA PHE A 430 -6.45 -12.13 9.17
C PHE A 430 -6.47 -13.14 8.02
N ALA A 431 -5.28 -13.45 7.49
CA ALA A 431 -5.06 -14.42 6.43
C ALA A 431 -3.85 -15.30 6.73
N LYS A 432 -3.78 -16.45 6.06
CA LYS A 432 -2.57 -17.27 6.03
C LYS A 432 -1.48 -16.54 5.25
N ALA A 433 -0.22 -16.80 5.56
CA ALA A 433 0.88 -16.20 4.81
C ALA A 433 0.79 -16.55 3.31
N ALA A 434 0.51 -17.82 2.96
CA ALA A 434 0.36 -18.27 1.58
C ALA A 434 -0.82 -17.64 0.82
N ASP A 435 -1.79 -17.06 1.53
CA ASP A 435 -2.93 -16.35 0.93
C ASP A 435 -2.63 -14.88 0.64
N LEU A 436 -1.53 -14.35 1.19
CA LEU A 436 -1.10 -12.98 1.03
C LEU A 436 -0.17 -12.80 -0.17
N VAL A 437 -0.23 -11.61 -0.73
CA VAL A 437 0.70 -11.16 -1.75
C VAL A 437 1.35 -9.83 -1.39
N LEU A 438 2.59 -9.66 -1.85
CA LEU A 438 3.40 -8.46 -1.62
C LEU A 438 3.60 -7.72 -2.94
N PRO A 439 2.87 -6.61 -3.20
CA PRO A 439 2.99 -5.88 -4.44
C PRO A 439 4.42 -5.32 -4.61
N GLU A 440 4.99 -5.48 -5.82
CA GLU A 440 6.28 -4.86 -6.17
C GLU A 440 6.14 -3.35 -6.44
N ASP A 441 4.93 -2.90 -6.78
CA ASP A 441 4.59 -1.51 -7.08
C ASP A 441 3.30 -1.12 -6.34
N PRO A 442 3.23 0.07 -5.69
CA PRO A 442 2.04 0.48 -4.93
C PRO A 442 0.75 0.48 -5.76
N THR A 443 0.83 0.74 -7.07
CA THR A 443 -0.34 0.71 -7.96
C THR A 443 -0.98 -0.67 -8.09
N PHE A 444 -0.27 -1.73 -7.69
CA PHE A 444 -0.78 -3.09 -7.72
C PHE A 444 -1.64 -3.44 -6.51
N ALA A 445 -1.63 -2.62 -5.44
CA ALA A 445 -2.36 -2.88 -4.19
C ALA A 445 -3.89 -2.77 -4.30
N ALA A 446 -4.42 -2.40 -5.46
CA ALA A 446 -5.87 -2.29 -5.73
C ALA A 446 -6.37 -3.32 -6.77
N LEU A 447 -5.52 -4.24 -7.22
CA LEU A 447 -5.87 -5.19 -8.28
C LEU A 447 -6.59 -6.44 -7.77
N LEU A 448 -6.37 -6.80 -6.50
CA LEU A 448 -7.00 -7.91 -5.78
C LEU A 448 -7.87 -7.38 -4.64
N SER A 449 -8.58 -8.28 -3.95
CA SER A 449 -9.28 -7.94 -2.71
C SER A 449 -8.30 -7.45 -1.64
N ALA A 450 -8.71 -6.47 -0.83
CA ALA A 450 -7.95 -5.99 0.34
C ALA A 450 -7.55 -7.12 1.32
N SER A 451 -8.28 -8.24 1.31
CA SER A 451 -7.96 -9.45 2.10
C SER A 451 -6.72 -10.22 1.61
N ARG A 452 -6.21 -9.92 0.41
CA ARG A 452 -5.01 -10.54 -0.18
C ARG A 452 -3.73 -9.75 0.11
N TYR A 453 -3.83 -8.54 0.63
CA TYR A 453 -2.68 -7.69 0.91
C TYR A 453 -2.43 -7.64 2.42
N LEU A 454 -1.16 -7.63 2.80
CA LEU A 454 -0.75 -7.39 4.18
C LEU A 454 -1.15 -5.96 4.60
N ARG A 455 -1.58 -5.77 5.85
CA ARG A 455 -1.91 -4.44 6.39
C ARG A 455 -0.76 -3.46 6.18
N THR A 456 -1.08 -2.24 5.75
CA THR A 456 -0.10 -1.26 5.23
C THR A 456 1.02 -0.93 6.21
N ASP A 457 0.71 -0.73 7.49
CA ASP A 457 1.69 -0.45 8.54
C ASP A 457 2.72 -1.57 8.75
N LEU A 458 2.36 -2.83 8.42
CA LEU A 458 3.29 -3.95 8.41
C LEU A 458 4.01 -4.08 7.06
N ALA A 459 3.29 -3.84 5.96
CA ALA A 459 3.82 -3.92 4.60
C ALA A 459 4.86 -2.85 4.28
N ASP A 460 4.86 -1.73 5.02
CA ASP A 460 5.83 -0.64 4.91
C ASP A 460 7.14 -0.92 5.67
N VAL A 461 7.18 -1.96 6.52
CA VAL A 461 8.39 -2.38 7.25
C VAL A 461 9.12 -3.47 6.45
N PRO A 462 10.31 -3.21 5.87
CA PRO A 462 11.01 -4.17 5.01
C PRO A 462 11.26 -5.53 5.66
N GLU A 463 11.65 -5.53 6.94
CA GLU A 463 11.92 -6.74 7.71
C GLU A 463 10.68 -7.62 7.87
N LEU A 464 9.50 -7.02 7.93
CA LEU A 464 8.23 -7.76 8.02
C LEU A 464 7.76 -8.26 6.66
N ARG A 465 8.02 -7.53 5.57
CA ARG A 465 7.79 -8.04 4.22
C ARG A 465 8.61 -9.29 3.95
N ASP A 466 9.89 -9.27 4.32
CA ASP A 466 10.77 -10.43 4.17
C ASP A 466 10.34 -11.58 5.09
N PHE A 467 9.93 -11.26 6.33
CA PHE A 467 9.48 -12.27 7.27
C PHE A 467 8.20 -12.98 6.81
N VAL A 468 7.18 -12.24 6.36
CA VAL A 468 5.94 -12.85 5.84
C VAL A 468 6.19 -13.63 4.54
N ARG A 469 7.15 -13.18 3.71
CA ARG A 469 7.60 -13.91 2.51
C ARG A 469 8.25 -15.24 2.88
N GLN A 470 9.10 -15.27 3.91
CA GLN A 470 9.69 -16.51 4.43
C GLN A 470 8.65 -17.47 5.01
N CYS A 471 7.48 -16.95 5.42
CA CYS A 471 6.34 -17.73 5.86
C CYS A 471 5.40 -18.15 4.70
N GLY A 472 5.67 -17.76 3.46
CA GLY A 472 4.95 -18.23 2.28
C GLY A 472 4.18 -17.19 1.48
N ALA A 473 4.15 -15.92 1.90
CA ALA A 473 3.57 -14.87 1.06
C ALA A 473 4.37 -14.68 -0.23
N LYS A 474 3.66 -14.47 -1.34
CA LYS A 474 4.29 -14.37 -2.66
C LYS A 474 4.43 -12.94 -3.14
N PRO A 475 5.52 -12.57 -3.83
CA PRO A 475 5.59 -11.32 -4.57
C PRO A 475 4.48 -11.24 -5.62
N PHE A 476 3.81 -10.09 -5.71
CA PHE A 476 2.88 -9.78 -6.79
C PHE A 476 3.58 -8.81 -7.74
N THR A 477 4.24 -9.39 -8.73
CA THR A 477 5.09 -8.70 -9.70
C THR A 477 4.31 -8.26 -10.94
N ARG A 478 4.95 -7.52 -11.85
CA ARG A 478 4.39 -7.21 -13.17
C ARG A 478 3.97 -8.48 -13.92
N ASN A 479 4.72 -9.57 -13.83
CA ASN A 479 4.34 -10.82 -14.49
C ASN A 479 3.09 -11.44 -13.85
N SER A 480 2.95 -11.32 -12.52
CA SER A 480 1.74 -11.71 -11.78
C SER A 480 0.51 -10.87 -12.21
N MET A 481 0.70 -9.56 -12.38
CA MET A 481 -0.34 -8.65 -12.87
C MET A 481 -0.77 -8.99 -14.31
N ILE A 482 0.19 -9.22 -15.21
CA ILE A 482 -0.12 -9.59 -16.61
C ILE A 482 -0.82 -10.94 -16.65
N ARG A 483 -0.38 -11.91 -15.85
CA ARG A 483 -1.05 -13.20 -15.66
C ARG A 483 -2.49 -13.05 -15.19
N LEU A 484 -2.73 -12.16 -14.21
CA LEU A 484 -4.07 -11.89 -13.68
C LEU A 484 -5.00 -11.29 -14.74
N ARG A 485 -4.47 -10.38 -15.58
CA ARG A 485 -5.24 -9.71 -16.63
C ARG A 485 -5.43 -10.58 -17.87
N CYS A 486 -4.41 -11.31 -18.32
CA CYS A 486 -4.36 -11.89 -19.66
C CYS A 486 -4.59 -13.42 -19.70
N ALA A 487 -4.90 -14.07 -18.58
CA ALA A 487 -5.24 -15.48 -18.61
C ALA A 487 -6.26 -15.85 -17.53
N GLY A 488 -7.17 -16.75 -17.89
CA GLY A 488 -8.08 -17.41 -16.94
C GLY A 488 -7.37 -18.53 -16.18
N LYS A 489 -8.05 -19.64 -15.92
CA LYS A 489 -7.45 -20.83 -15.31
C LYS A 489 -6.40 -21.48 -16.24
N ASP A 490 -6.69 -21.50 -17.54
CA ASP A 490 -5.77 -22.01 -18.57
C ASP A 490 -4.64 -21.01 -18.86
N LEU A 491 -3.43 -21.55 -19.00
CA LEU A 491 -2.18 -20.83 -19.26
C LEU A 491 -1.65 -21.04 -20.68
N SER A 492 -2.23 -21.96 -21.45
CA SER A 492 -1.70 -22.41 -22.75
C SER A 492 -1.45 -21.29 -23.77
N GLY A 493 -2.19 -20.18 -23.68
CA GLY A 493 -2.07 -19.01 -24.54
C GLY A 493 -1.21 -17.85 -23.99
N LEU A 494 -0.68 -17.95 -22.77
CA LEU A 494 0.06 -16.86 -22.12
C LEU A 494 1.57 -16.95 -22.41
N ALA A 495 2.14 -15.94 -23.06
CA ALA A 495 3.59 -15.87 -23.31
C ALA A 495 4.38 -15.47 -22.06
N THR A 496 3.77 -14.69 -21.16
CA THR A 496 4.38 -14.21 -19.92
C THR A 496 4.69 -15.38 -18.99
N LYS A 497 5.99 -15.55 -18.70
CA LYS A 497 6.47 -16.55 -17.74
C LYS A 497 6.37 -15.99 -16.32
N VAL A 498 5.50 -16.58 -15.50
CA VAL A 498 5.41 -16.26 -14.07
C VAL A 498 6.42 -17.13 -13.30
N PRO A 499 7.40 -16.53 -12.60
CA PRO A 499 8.31 -17.28 -11.73
C PRO A 499 7.56 -18.15 -10.71
N LYS A 500 8.15 -19.29 -10.32
CA LYS A 500 7.53 -20.22 -9.35
C LYS A 500 7.18 -19.55 -8.01
N ASP A 501 8.03 -18.61 -7.60
CA ASP A 501 7.92 -17.91 -6.33
C ASP A 501 6.94 -16.73 -6.39
N ASP A 502 6.54 -16.30 -7.60
CA ASP A 502 5.59 -15.21 -7.81
C ASP A 502 4.14 -15.67 -7.68
N ALA A 503 3.26 -14.73 -7.37
CA ALA A 503 1.83 -14.96 -7.25
C ALA A 503 1.19 -15.28 -8.62
N ASN A 504 0.80 -16.54 -8.81
CA ASN A 504 0.13 -17.01 -10.03
C ASN A 504 -1.40 -17.03 -9.84
N LEU A 505 -2.02 -15.85 -9.86
CA LEU A 505 -3.45 -15.67 -9.59
C LEU A 505 -4.26 -15.42 -10.86
N HIS A 506 -5.53 -15.80 -10.85
CA HIS A 506 -6.52 -15.52 -11.88
C HIS A 506 -7.87 -15.22 -11.24
N PHE A 507 -8.76 -14.55 -11.98
CA PHE A 507 -10.14 -14.37 -11.56
C PHE A 507 -10.93 -15.67 -11.76
N SER A 508 -11.74 -16.05 -10.77
CA SER A 508 -12.63 -17.21 -10.88
C SER A 508 -13.66 -17.02 -12.00
N GLU A 509 -14.27 -15.83 -12.05
CA GLU A 509 -15.19 -15.40 -13.11
C GLU A 509 -14.49 -14.41 -14.05
N TYR A 510 -13.57 -14.92 -14.87
CA TYR A 510 -12.65 -14.10 -15.66
C TYR A 510 -13.34 -13.05 -16.54
N ALA A 511 -14.35 -13.47 -17.32
CA ALA A 511 -15.03 -12.57 -18.25
C ALA A 511 -15.82 -11.46 -17.53
N SER A 512 -16.69 -11.82 -16.58
CA SER A 512 -17.50 -10.84 -15.85
C SER A 512 -16.66 -9.88 -15.02
N THR A 513 -15.56 -10.36 -14.43
CA THR A 513 -14.66 -9.54 -13.63
C THR A 513 -13.95 -8.50 -14.48
N LEU A 514 -13.47 -8.87 -15.68
CA LEU A 514 -12.77 -7.95 -16.58
C LEU A 514 -13.71 -7.05 -17.39
N SER A 515 -15.00 -7.40 -17.52
CA SER A 515 -16.01 -6.51 -18.07
C SER A 515 -16.32 -5.30 -17.17
N ASP A 516 -15.85 -5.29 -15.92
CA ASP A 516 -15.97 -4.14 -15.03
C ASP A 516 -15.07 -2.98 -15.49
N LEU A 517 -15.71 -1.84 -15.82
CA LEU A 517 -15.02 -0.67 -16.36
C LEU A 517 -14.02 -0.06 -15.36
N GLN A 518 -14.36 -0.04 -14.07
CA GLN A 518 -13.46 0.52 -13.07
C GLN A 518 -12.21 -0.34 -12.91
N ARG A 519 -12.33 -1.66 -12.98
CA ARG A 519 -11.21 -2.60 -12.98
C ARG A 519 -10.32 -2.42 -14.20
N GLN A 520 -10.89 -2.23 -15.40
CA GLN A 520 -10.12 -1.93 -16.61
C GLN A 520 -9.26 -0.68 -16.42
N ARG A 521 -9.83 0.40 -15.87
CA ARG A 521 -9.09 1.63 -15.55
C ARG A 521 -8.00 1.42 -14.51
N THR A 522 -8.29 0.73 -13.42
CA THR A 522 -7.29 0.42 -12.37
C THR A 522 -6.12 -0.39 -12.95
N MET A 523 -6.40 -1.39 -13.77
CA MET A 523 -5.36 -2.17 -14.46
C MET A 523 -4.58 -1.34 -15.48
N ALA A 524 -5.24 -0.46 -16.23
CA ALA A 524 -4.56 0.42 -17.18
C ALA A 524 -3.55 1.34 -16.48
N LYS A 525 -3.92 1.90 -15.31
CA LYS A 525 -3.01 2.71 -14.48
C LYS A 525 -1.84 1.89 -13.95
N ALA A 526 -2.07 0.66 -13.49
CA ALA A 526 -1.02 -0.26 -13.07
C ALA A 526 -0.04 -0.58 -14.22
N ILE A 527 -0.57 -0.86 -15.43
CA ILE A 527 0.24 -1.10 -16.63
C ILE A 527 1.05 0.16 -16.98
N ALA A 528 0.45 1.34 -16.91
CA ALA A 528 1.12 2.61 -17.18
C ALA A 528 2.33 2.83 -16.25
N ALA A 529 2.18 2.53 -14.95
CA ALA A 529 3.24 2.68 -13.94
C ALA A 529 4.46 1.78 -14.22
N VAL A 530 4.26 0.62 -14.85
CA VAL A 530 5.34 -0.33 -15.15
C VAL A 530 5.70 -0.41 -16.65
N ARG A 531 5.11 0.43 -17.51
CA ARG A 531 5.19 0.33 -18.98
C ARG A 531 6.61 0.16 -19.53
N ARG A 532 7.57 0.92 -18.99
CA ARG A 532 8.98 0.87 -19.41
C ARG A 532 9.69 -0.43 -19.02
N ARG A 533 9.18 -1.13 -18.00
CA ARG A 533 9.72 -2.39 -17.44
C ARG A 533 9.04 -3.65 -17.99
N LEU A 534 8.02 -3.50 -18.84
CA LEU A 534 7.35 -4.63 -19.48
C LEU A 534 8.30 -5.37 -20.44
N SER A 535 8.26 -6.69 -20.43
CA SER A 535 8.96 -7.55 -21.40
C SER A 535 8.20 -7.60 -22.72
N ASN A 536 8.80 -8.21 -23.75
CA ASN A 536 8.14 -8.40 -25.05
C ASN A 536 6.97 -9.40 -24.93
N GLU A 537 7.12 -10.42 -24.10
CA GLU A 537 6.08 -11.38 -23.75
C GLU A 537 4.90 -10.68 -23.06
N ASN A 538 5.16 -9.78 -22.10
CA ASN A 538 4.09 -9.01 -21.45
C ASN A 538 3.32 -8.15 -22.46
N ARG A 539 4.04 -7.45 -23.35
CA ARG A 539 3.41 -6.61 -24.40
C ARG A 539 2.59 -7.44 -25.37
N ARG A 540 3.09 -8.62 -25.75
CA ARG A 540 2.36 -9.57 -26.60
C ARG A 540 1.05 -9.99 -25.95
N ASP A 541 1.07 -10.42 -24.69
CA ASP A 541 -0.14 -10.87 -24.01
C ASP A 541 -1.16 -9.74 -23.84
N LEU A 542 -0.72 -8.53 -23.49
CA LEU A 542 -1.61 -7.37 -23.42
C LEU A 542 -2.25 -7.02 -24.76
N ARG A 543 -1.54 -7.27 -25.87
CA ARG A 543 -1.99 -6.93 -27.22
C ARG A 543 -2.98 -7.95 -27.76
N PHE A 544 -2.68 -9.24 -27.64
CA PHE A 544 -3.39 -10.30 -28.36
C PHE A 544 -4.38 -11.11 -27.51
N THR A 545 -4.38 -10.93 -26.18
CA THR A 545 -5.36 -11.62 -25.32
C THR A 545 -6.68 -10.86 -25.30
N LYS A 546 -7.80 -11.59 -25.41
CA LYS A 546 -9.16 -11.09 -25.19
C LYS A 546 -9.41 -10.67 -23.73
N SER A 547 -8.88 -9.50 -23.36
CA SER A 547 -8.89 -8.96 -22.00
C SER A 547 -9.24 -7.48 -21.92
N THR A 548 -9.45 -6.83 -23.07
CA THR A 548 -9.74 -5.39 -23.16
C THR A 548 -11.20 -5.18 -23.54
N LEU A 549 -11.86 -4.25 -22.86
CA LEU A 549 -13.30 -4.02 -22.99
C LEU A 549 -13.62 -3.26 -24.28
N ALA A 550 -14.48 -3.86 -25.11
CA ALA A 550 -15.07 -3.24 -26.28
C ALA A 550 -16.31 -2.41 -25.91
N ALA A 551 -16.79 -1.58 -26.84
CA ALA A 551 -17.94 -0.71 -26.61
C ALA A 551 -19.27 -1.43 -26.40
N ASP A 552 -19.40 -2.67 -26.90
CA ASP A 552 -20.57 -3.53 -26.66
C ASP A 552 -20.52 -4.29 -25.32
N GLY A 553 -19.46 -4.09 -24.52
CA GLY A 553 -19.25 -4.77 -23.24
C GLY A 553 -18.54 -6.12 -23.36
N SER A 554 -18.24 -6.60 -24.57
CA SER A 554 -17.47 -7.82 -24.80
C SER A 554 -15.97 -7.60 -24.55
N LEU A 555 -15.23 -8.68 -24.28
CA LEU A 555 -13.77 -8.64 -24.16
C LEU A 555 -13.13 -9.05 -25.49
N GLN A 556 -12.27 -8.18 -26.01
CA GLN A 556 -11.54 -8.39 -27.26
C GLN A 556 -10.03 -8.23 -27.06
N ALA A 557 -9.27 -8.71 -28.04
CA ALA A 557 -7.85 -8.46 -28.11
C ALA A 557 -7.61 -6.99 -28.45
N ALA A 558 -6.65 -6.34 -27.81
CA ALA A 558 -6.45 -4.90 -27.98
C ALA A 558 -6.11 -4.55 -29.44
N ASP A 559 -5.35 -5.38 -30.15
CA ASP A 559 -5.00 -5.15 -31.56
C ASP A 559 -6.21 -5.14 -32.51
N THR A 560 -7.27 -5.88 -32.17
CA THR A 560 -8.52 -5.90 -32.93
C THR A 560 -9.45 -4.71 -32.65
N LEU A 561 -9.14 -3.93 -31.60
CA LEU A 561 -9.93 -2.76 -31.23
C LEU A 561 -9.40 -1.51 -31.92
N VAL A 562 -10.35 -0.67 -32.35
CA VAL A 562 -10.05 0.68 -32.85
C VAL A 562 -10.33 1.74 -31.79
N VAL A 563 -9.42 2.70 -31.65
CA VAL A 563 -9.63 3.89 -30.81
C VAL A 563 -10.39 4.92 -31.64
N VAL A 564 -11.64 5.19 -31.26
CA VAL A 564 -12.51 6.16 -31.93
C VAL A 564 -12.60 7.41 -31.08
N GLU A 565 -12.36 8.57 -31.68
CA GLU A 565 -12.47 9.86 -31.01
C GLU A 565 -13.92 10.17 -30.59
N ASP A 566 -14.07 10.95 -29.51
CA ASP A 566 -15.38 11.23 -28.91
C ASP A 566 -16.32 12.02 -29.84
N ASP A 567 -15.77 12.78 -30.78
CA ASP A 567 -16.50 13.63 -31.71
C ASP A 567 -17.19 12.83 -32.82
N ILE A 568 -16.57 11.74 -33.29
CA ILE A 568 -17.08 10.85 -34.34
C ILE A 568 -17.63 9.53 -33.77
N TRP A 569 -17.76 9.40 -32.46
CA TRP A 569 -18.19 8.16 -31.83
C TRP A 569 -19.54 7.64 -32.35
N ASP A 570 -20.58 8.47 -32.34
CA ASP A 570 -21.95 8.03 -32.65
C ASP A 570 -22.17 7.71 -34.14
N ILE A 571 -21.32 8.28 -35.01
CA ILE A 571 -21.40 8.14 -36.48
C ILE A 571 -20.34 7.20 -37.07
N CYS A 572 -19.39 6.73 -36.24
CA CYS A 572 -18.38 5.77 -36.69
C CYS A 572 -19.07 4.52 -37.25
N GLN A 573 -18.53 3.94 -38.32
CA GLN A 573 -19.12 2.75 -38.96
C GLN A 573 -18.56 1.44 -38.43
N ALA A 574 -17.45 1.47 -37.69
CA ALA A 574 -16.88 0.26 -37.09
C ALA A 574 -17.91 -0.35 -36.13
N PRO A 575 -18.16 -1.67 -36.10
CA PRO A 575 -19.07 -2.27 -35.13
C PRO A 575 -18.70 -1.95 -33.68
N LEU A 576 -19.67 -1.84 -32.77
CA LEU A 576 -19.39 -1.57 -31.34
C LEU A 576 -18.44 -2.62 -30.73
N ALA A 577 -18.55 -3.88 -31.16
CA ALA A 577 -17.66 -4.97 -30.75
C ALA A 577 -16.18 -4.73 -31.12
N THR A 578 -15.89 -3.90 -32.13
CA THR A 578 -14.51 -3.61 -32.57
C THR A 578 -14.02 -2.25 -32.10
N ARG A 579 -14.81 -1.48 -31.36
CA ARG A 579 -14.37 -0.19 -30.80
C ARG A 579 -13.89 -0.37 -29.37
N LEU A 580 -12.76 0.25 -29.01
CA LEU A 580 -12.37 0.35 -27.60
C LEU A 580 -13.47 1.06 -26.82
N HIS A 581 -13.86 0.55 -25.66
CA HIS A 581 -14.91 1.17 -24.84
C HIS A 581 -14.60 2.65 -24.58
N ARG A 582 -15.55 3.55 -24.91
CA ARG A 582 -15.41 5.02 -24.88
C ARG A 582 -14.69 5.56 -23.64
N SER A 583 -15.09 5.08 -22.46
CA SER A 583 -14.53 5.49 -21.17
C SER A 583 -13.05 5.11 -20.92
N LEU A 584 -12.43 4.34 -21.82
CA LEU A 584 -11.02 3.93 -21.78
C LEU A 584 -10.14 4.72 -22.76
N ASN A 585 -10.71 5.60 -23.59
CA ASN A 585 -9.96 6.42 -24.56
C ASN A 585 -8.88 7.31 -23.91
N GLY A 586 -9.05 7.68 -22.63
CA GLY A 586 -8.05 8.45 -21.88
C GLY A 586 -6.87 7.62 -21.35
N GLU A 587 -6.95 6.29 -21.39
CA GLU A 587 -5.98 5.39 -20.76
C GLU A 587 -4.89 4.97 -21.77
N LYS A 588 -3.84 5.81 -21.91
CA LYS A 588 -2.76 5.63 -22.90
C LYS A 588 -2.13 4.23 -22.92
N ALA A 589 -2.04 3.57 -21.76
CA ALA A 589 -1.48 2.22 -21.66
C ALA A 589 -2.29 1.17 -22.46
N LEU A 590 -3.58 1.41 -22.71
CA LEU A 590 -4.45 0.55 -23.52
C LEU A 590 -4.58 1.06 -24.95
N THR A 591 -4.75 2.37 -25.16
CA THR A 591 -4.92 2.93 -26.52
C THR A 591 -3.70 2.65 -27.39
N ASP A 592 -2.49 2.68 -26.83
CA ASP A 592 -1.25 2.42 -27.57
C ASP A 592 -1.09 0.94 -27.99
N LEU A 593 -1.94 0.04 -27.47
CA LEU A 593 -2.02 -1.36 -27.89
C LEU A 593 -3.08 -1.58 -28.98
N CYS A 594 -3.99 -0.63 -29.13
CA CYS A 594 -5.10 -0.67 -30.07
C CYS A 594 -4.71 -0.06 -31.42
N THR A 595 -5.52 -0.31 -32.45
CA THR A 595 -5.34 0.28 -33.77
C THR A 595 -5.97 1.68 -33.79
N PRO A 596 -5.31 2.72 -34.34
CA PRO A 596 -5.95 4.01 -34.52
C PRO A 596 -7.10 3.89 -35.53
N PHE A 597 -8.20 4.61 -35.31
CA PHE A 597 -9.26 4.69 -36.32
C PHE A 597 -8.75 5.36 -37.60
N ASP A 598 -9.01 4.76 -38.76
CA ASP A 598 -8.64 5.31 -40.07
C ASP A 598 -9.60 6.44 -40.46
N LEU A 599 -9.32 7.61 -39.90
CA LEU A 599 -10.10 8.83 -40.11
C LEU A 599 -10.12 9.24 -41.58
N ASP A 600 -9.01 9.09 -42.30
CA ASP A 600 -8.90 9.37 -43.73
C ASP A 600 -9.88 8.52 -44.54
N ASN A 601 -9.93 7.21 -44.26
CA ASN A 601 -10.86 6.34 -44.96
C ASN A 601 -12.32 6.66 -44.62
N TRP A 602 -12.62 7.03 -43.37
CA TRP A 602 -13.95 7.49 -43.00
C TRP A 602 -14.34 8.77 -43.74
N VAL A 603 -13.49 9.80 -43.75
CA VAL A 603 -13.72 11.06 -44.49
C VAL A 603 -13.99 10.78 -45.97
N ARG A 604 -13.19 9.91 -46.59
CA ARG A 604 -13.37 9.51 -48.00
C ARG A 604 -14.73 8.85 -48.24
N ALA A 605 -15.11 7.90 -47.40
CA ALA A 605 -16.36 7.16 -47.53
C ALA A 605 -17.58 8.06 -47.26
N ALA A 606 -17.51 8.95 -46.26
CA ALA A 606 -18.55 9.91 -45.96
C ALA A 606 -18.73 10.92 -47.10
N ALA A 607 -17.63 11.45 -47.66
CA ALA A 607 -17.69 12.31 -48.84
C ALA A 607 -18.38 11.60 -50.03
N GLU A 608 -18.04 10.34 -50.29
CA GLU A 608 -18.67 9.56 -51.37
C GLU A 608 -20.17 9.31 -51.13
N ARG A 609 -20.57 9.04 -49.89
CA ARG A 609 -22.00 8.97 -49.52
C ARG A 609 -22.71 10.31 -49.73
N ALA A 610 -22.06 11.42 -49.39
CA ALA A 610 -22.62 12.74 -49.64
C ALA A 610 -22.80 13.01 -51.14
N ARG A 611 -21.83 12.58 -51.96
CA ARG A 611 -21.87 12.69 -53.43
C ARG A 611 -23.01 11.89 -54.04
N THR A 612 -23.27 10.69 -53.50
CA THR A 612 -24.33 9.80 -53.97
C THR A 612 -25.69 10.07 -53.33
N GLY A 613 -25.78 11.03 -52.40
CA GLY A 613 -27.03 11.39 -51.70
C GLY A 613 -27.47 10.37 -50.64
N THR A 614 -26.57 9.49 -50.20
CA THR A 614 -26.87 8.42 -49.21
C THR A 614 -26.33 8.72 -47.81
N ILE A 615 -25.67 9.86 -47.61
CA ILE A 615 -25.21 10.30 -46.29
C ILE A 615 -26.38 10.75 -45.41
N ASP A 616 -26.33 10.42 -44.13
CA ASP A 616 -27.24 11.01 -43.15
C ASP A 616 -26.79 12.43 -42.74
N GLU A 617 -27.74 13.25 -42.27
CA GLU A 617 -27.47 14.66 -41.96
C GLU A 617 -26.51 14.83 -40.76
N GLU A 618 -26.51 13.89 -39.82
CA GLU A 618 -25.65 13.94 -38.63
C GLU A 618 -24.18 13.65 -39.00
N GLU A 619 -23.93 12.59 -39.75
CA GLU A 619 -22.62 12.22 -40.32
C GLU A 619 -22.08 13.35 -41.19
N ARG A 620 -22.93 13.94 -42.03
CA ARG A 620 -22.56 15.10 -42.88
C ARG A 620 -22.17 16.32 -42.05
N GLN A 621 -22.93 16.61 -40.98
CA GLN A 621 -22.65 17.72 -40.08
C GLN A 621 -21.35 17.52 -39.30
N LYS A 622 -21.04 16.28 -38.88
CA LYS A 622 -19.78 15.93 -38.22
C LYS A 622 -18.60 16.00 -39.18
N LEU A 623 -18.74 15.50 -40.41
CA LEU A 623 -17.73 15.66 -41.46
C LEU A 623 -17.44 17.15 -41.70
N TYR A 624 -18.48 17.99 -41.80
CA TYR A 624 -18.31 19.44 -41.90
C TYR A 624 -17.54 20.04 -40.73
N ASN A 625 -17.90 19.70 -39.49
CA ASN A 625 -17.19 20.18 -38.31
C ASN A 625 -15.73 19.73 -38.29
N HIS A 626 -15.45 18.48 -38.68
CA HIS A 626 -14.10 17.95 -38.82
C HIS A 626 -13.29 18.72 -39.88
N LEU A 627 -13.89 19.02 -41.03
CA LEU A 627 -13.26 19.84 -42.08
C LEU A 627 -12.98 21.28 -41.64
N LEU A 628 -13.71 21.80 -40.66
CA LEU A 628 -13.47 23.12 -40.07
C LEU A 628 -12.44 23.12 -38.94
N SER A 629 -12.01 21.95 -38.46
CA SER A 629 -11.06 21.83 -37.36
C SER A 629 -9.72 22.54 -37.65
N ALA A 630 -9.12 23.13 -36.61
CA ALA A 630 -7.92 23.98 -36.72
C ALA A 630 -6.72 23.26 -37.35
N ASP A 631 -6.55 21.99 -37.00
CA ASP A 631 -5.36 21.17 -37.26
C ASP A 631 -5.52 20.23 -38.47
N LEU A 632 -6.56 20.43 -39.29
CA LEU A 632 -6.84 19.59 -40.45
C LEU A 632 -5.69 19.61 -41.46
N THR A 633 -5.19 18.42 -41.81
CA THR A 633 -4.30 18.20 -42.96
C THR A 633 -5.00 17.27 -43.95
N LEU A 634 -5.13 17.69 -45.20
CA LEU A 634 -5.82 16.90 -46.23
C LEU A 634 -4.82 16.30 -47.20
N SER A 635 -4.81 14.97 -47.31
CA SER A 635 -4.05 14.27 -48.34
C SER A 635 -4.66 14.51 -49.73
N ARG A 636 -3.88 14.31 -50.80
CA ARG A 636 -4.37 14.44 -52.18
C ARG A 636 -5.59 13.55 -52.46
N SER A 637 -5.63 12.36 -51.84
CA SER A 637 -6.73 11.41 -51.99
C SER A 637 -8.03 11.93 -51.37
N LEU A 638 -7.96 12.57 -50.19
CA LEU A 638 -9.11 13.16 -49.53
C LEU A 638 -9.63 14.38 -50.29
N ILE A 639 -8.73 15.23 -50.78
CA ILE A 639 -9.11 16.40 -51.59
C ILE A 639 -9.90 15.95 -52.83
N ALA A 640 -9.45 14.88 -53.50
CA ALA A 640 -10.15 14.33 -54.67
C ALA A 640 -11.56 13.82 -54.34
N ALA A 641 -11.75 13.20 -53.17
CA ALA A 641 -13.06 12.74 -52.72
C ALA A 641 -13.98 13.88 -52.23
N ILE A 642 -13.43 14.89 -51.55
CA ILE A 642 -14.20 16.00 -50.96
C ILE A 642 -14.67 16.99 -52.04
N LYS A 643 -13.84 17.31 -53.03
CA LYS A 643 -14.14 18.32 -54.07
C LYS A 643 -15.49 18.19 -54.77
N PRO A 644 -15.89 17.01 -55.27
CA PRO A 644 -17.18 16.83 -55.94
C PRO A 644 -18.34 16.55 -54.97
N SER A 645 -18.07 16.47 -53.66
CA SER A 645 -19.02 15.99 -52.67
C SER A 645 -19.65 17.16 -51.92
N PRO A 646 -20.98 17.22 -51.78
CA PRO A 646 -21.64 18.33 -51.12
C PRO A 646 -21.50 18.26 -49.60
N VAL A 647 -20.33 18.64 -49.07
CA VAL A 647 -19.96 18.49 -47.65
C VAL A 647 -19.64 19.82 -46.96
N LEU A 648 -19.72 20.94 -47.69
CA LEU A 648 -19.54 22.29 -47.14
C LEU A 648 -20.85 23.07 -47.19
N ARG A 649 -21.03 24.00 -46.25
CA ARG A 649 -22.16 24.93 -46.22
C ARG A 649 -21.87 26.15 -47.09
N ASP A 650 -22.82 26.54 -47.94
CA ASP A 650 -22.81 27.82 -48.64
C ASP A 650 -23.34 28.96 -47.72
N HIS A 651 -23.26 30.19 -48.19
CA HIS A 651 -23.72 31.39 -47.48
C HIS A 651 -25.22 31.41 -47.17
N ARG A 652 -26.02 30.52 -47.78
CA ARG A 652 -27.46 30.32 -47.52
C ARG A 652 -27.72 29.16 -46.57
N GLY A 653 -26.68 28.47 -46.12
CA GLY A 653 -26.78 27.28 -45.27
C GLY A 653 -27.06 25.99 -46.03
N GLY A 654 -27.09 26.02 -47.36
CA GLY A 654 -27.24 24.83 -48.20
C GLY A 654 -25.95 24.00 -48.24
N TRP A 655 -26.08 22.69 -48.39
CA TRP A 655 -24.92 21.83 -48.62
C TRP A 655 -24.50 21.86 -50.08
N THR A 656 -23.24 22.22 -50.34
CA THR A 656 -22.71 22.40 -51.68
C THR A 656 -21.34 21.77 -51.82
N ALA A 657 -21.04 21.25 -53.02
CA ALA A 657 -19.74 20.69 -53.31
C ALA A 657 -18.69 21.80 -53.45
N PRO A 658 -17.48 21.65 -52.90
CA PRO A 658 -16.43 22.65 -53.03
C PRO A 658 -16.14 23.07 -54.47
N ILE A 659 -16.29 22.17 -55.45
CA ILE A 659 -16.08 22.48 -56.87
C ILE A 659 -17.10 23.47 -57.45
N ASP A 660 -18.31 23.50 -56.89
CA ASP A 660 -19.40 24.39 -57.31
C ASP A 660 -19.38 25.73 -56.56
N MET A 661 -18.57 25.82 -55.50
CA MET A 661 -18.41 27.04 -54.72
C MET A 661 -17.47 28.05 -55.38
N VAL A 662 -17.74 29.33 -55.16
CA VAL A 662 -16.93 30.44 -55.68
C VAL A 662 -16.61 31.46 -54.60
N VAL A 663 -15.34 31.88 -54.52
CA VAL A 663 -14.86 32.95 -53.63
C VAL A 663 -14.67 34.22 -54.47
N LEU A 664 -15.57 35.19 -54.31
CA LEU A 664 -15.56 36.44 -55.08
C LEU A 664 -15.36 37.67 -54.18
N PRO A 665 -14.95 38.82 -54.75
CA PRO A 665 -14.99 40.11 -54.05
C PRO A 665 -16.39 40.41 -53.52
N ALA A 666 -16.48 41.04 -52.34
CA ALA A 666 -17.73 41.24 -51.60
C ALA A 666 -18.87 41.85 -52.45
N ALA A 667 -18.58 42.86 -53.27
CA ALA A 667 -19.57 43.49 -54.14
C ALA A 667 -20.15 42.54 -55.21
N GLN A 668 -19.32 41.67 -55.79
CA GLN A 668 -19.77 40.68 -56.78
C GLN A 668 -20.52 39.52 -56.10
N ALA A 669 -20.03 39.06 -54.95
CA ALA A 669 -20.68 38.02 -54.15
C ALA A 669 -22.09 38.45 -53.70
N GLN A 670 -22.26 39.71 -53.29
CA GLN A 670 -23.56 40.26 -52.90
C GLN A 670 -24.52 40.33 -54.08
N LEU A 671 -24.07 40.83 -55.24
CA LEU A 671 -24.89 40.93 -56.45
C LEU A 671 -25.38 39.55 -56.91
N LEU A 672 -24.48 38.57 -56.96
CA LEU A 672 -24.73 37.23 -57.50
C LEU A 672 -25.26 36.22 -56.48
N SER A 673 -25.43 36.61 -55.21
CA SER A 673 -25.86 35.73 -54.11
C SER A 673 -27.05 34.79 -54.42
N PRO A 674 -28.06 35.16 -55.25
CA PRO A 674 -29.14 34.25 -55.57
C PRO A 674 -28.72 33.03 -56.40
N THR A 675 -27.66 33.14 -57.22
CA THR A 675 -27.30 32.13 -58.23
C THR A 675 -26.00 31.42 -57.94
N ILE A 676 -25.04 32.07 -57.28
CA ILE A 676 -23.75 31.44 -56.95
C ILE A 676 -23.74 30.86 -55.54
N HIS A 677 -22.92 29.84 -55.31
CA HIS A 677 -22.67 29.31 -53.98
C HIS A 677 -21.38 29.89 -53.39
N ALA A 678 -21.49 31.03 -52.69
CA ALA A 678 -20.37 31.52 -51.87
C ALA A 678 -20.21 30.68 -50.59
N PRO A 679 -19.00 30.47 -50.04
CA PRO A 679 -18.82 29.75 -48.79
C PRO A 679 -19.50 30.43 -47.60
N ALA A 680 -20.03 29.64 -46.66
CA ALA A 680 -20.54 30.17 -45.39
C ALA A 680 -19.43 30.89 -44.59
N PRO A 681 -19.77 31.83 -43.68
CA PRO A 681 -18.78 32.56 -42.89
C PRO A 681 -17.77 31.69 -42.13
N ALA A 682 -18.20 30.53 -41.62
CA ALA A 682 -17.32 29.58 -40.93
C ALA A 682 -16.29 28.93 -41.87
N VAL A 683 -16.70 28.61 -43.11
CA VAL A 683 -15.82 28.06 -44.16
C VAL A 683 -14.88 29.14 -44.67
N ALA A 684 -15.39 30.36 -44.89
CA ALA A 684 -14.62 31.50 -45.37
C ALA A 684 -13.45 31.89 -44.46
N LYS A 685 -13.60 31.67 -43.14
CA LYS A 685 -12.52 31.89 -42.14
C LYS A 685 -11.39 30.86 -42.23
N ARG A 686 -11.57 29.71 -42.90
CA ARG A 686 -10.58 28.63 -42.99
C ARG A 686 -9.78 28.73 -44.30
N THR A 687 -8.89 29.70 -44.38
CA THR A 687 -8.06 29.97 -45.59
C THR A 687 -7.26 28.75 -46.06
N ASN A 688 -6.71 27.95 -45.13
CA ASN A 688 -5.97 26.72 -45.47
C ASN A 688 -6.86 25.67 -46.16
N LEU A 689 -8.09 25.50 -45.69
CA LEU A 689 -9.07 24.58 -46.30
C LEU A 689 -9.44 25.05 -47.71
N LEU A 690 -9.71 26.34 -47.87
CA LEU A 690 -10.03 26.94 -49.17
C LEU A 690 -8.88 26.76 -50.18
N ALA A 691 -7.64 27.01 -49.74
CA ALA A 691 -6.45 26.84 -50.56
C ALA A 691 -6.23 25.35 -50.96
N ALA A 692 -6.43 24.42 -50.02
CA ALA A 692 -6.31 22.98 -50.28
C ALA A 692 -7.36 22.48 -51.28
N LEU A 693 -8.61 22.92 -51.13
CA LEU A 693 -9.72 22.56 -52.02
C LEU A 693 -9.69 23.33 -53.35
N ARG A 694 -8.88 24.40 -53.46
CA ARG A 694 -8.76 25.25 -54.66
C ARG A 694 -10.14 25.66 -55.18
N LEU A 695 -10.93 26.29 -54.31
CA LEU A 695 -12.21 26.84 -54.72
C LEU A 695 -12.01 27.83 -55.87
N ARG A 696 -13.05 27.96 -56.69
CA ARG A 696 -13.01 28.82 -57.85
C ARG A 696 -12.99 30.29 -57.39
N GLU A 697 -12.06 31.08 -57.91
CA GLU A 697 -11.94 32.52 -57.60
C GLU A 697 -12.48 33.42 -58.72
N LYS A 698 -12.93 32.81 -59.83
CA LYS A 698 -13.35 33.50 -61.05
C LYS A 698 -14.74 33.07 -61.48
N LEU A 699 -15.53 34.02 -61.96
CA LEU A 699 -16.79 33.74 -62.64
C LEU A 699 -16.56 32.93 -63.92
N THR A 700 -17.56 32.14 -64.29
CA THR A 700 -17.68 31.46 -65.57
C THR A 700 -18.79 32.12 -66.37
N GLY A 701 -18.81 31.83 -67.66
CA GLY A 701 -19.90 32.29 -68.51
C GLY A 701 -21.28 31.76 -68.10
N ASN A 702 -21.34 30.59 -67.46
CA ASN A 702 -22.61 30.02 -66.99
C ASN A 702 -23.18 30.81 -65.80
N ASP A 703 -22.36 31.21 -64.82
CA ASP A 703 -22.85 32.00 -63.68
C ASP A 703 -23.50 33.32 -64.13
N LEU A 704 -22.95 33.93 -65.19
CA LEU A 704 -23.50 35.14 -65.81
C LEU A 704 -24.85 34.88 -66.45
N VAL A 705 -25.03 33.73 -67.11
CA VAL A 705 -26.32 33.36 -67.71
C VAL A 705 -27.34 33.02 -66.64
N ASP A 706 -26.96 32.24 -65.63
CA ASP A 706 -27.89 31.83 -64.58
C ASP A 706 -28.39 33.06 -63.79
N PHE A 707 -27.50 34.04 -63.55
CA PHE A 707 -27.92 35.33 -62.97
C PHE A 707 -28.78 36.17 -63.92
N ALA A 708 -28.48 36.18 -65.22
CA ALA A 708 -29.30 36.86 -66.22
C ALA A 708 -30.75 36.34 -66.20
N GLU A 709 -30.94 35.03 -66.08
CA GLU A 709 -32.28 34.42 -66.00
C GLU A 709 -33.06 34.90 -64.76
N HIS A 710 -32.38 35.16 -63.64
CA HIS A 710 -32.99 35.74 -62.43
C HIS A 710 -33.27 37.24 -62.53
N LEU A 711 -32.55 37.98 -63.39
CA LEU A 711 -32.68 39.43 -63.52
C LEU A 711 -34.08 39.89 -63.92
N THR A 712 -34.83 39.04 -64.63
CA THR A 712 -36.23 39.29 -65.02
C THR A 712 -37.13 39.55 -63.81
N ASN A 713 -36.81 38.93 -62.66
CA ASN A 713 -37.57 39.08 -61.42
C ASN A 713 -37.04 40.23 -60.53
N GLU A 714 -35.89 40.83 -60.87
CA GLU A 714 -35.23 41.88 -60.08
C GLU A 714 -34.64 43.00 -60.98
N PRO A 715 -35.48 43.76 -61.71
CA PRO A 715 -35.01 44.74 -62.70
C PRO A 715 -34.13 45.85 -62.11
N GLY A 716 -34.25 46.14 -60.81
CA GLY A 716 -33.39 47.10 -60.10
C GLY A 716 -31.89 46.72 -60.06
N LYS A 717 -31.53 45.46 -60.35
CA LYS A 717 -30.13 45.00 -60.39
C LYS A 717 -29.50 45.10 -61.79
N ALA A 718 -30.24 45.51 -62.81
CA ALA A 718 -29.79 45.49 -64.21
C ALA A 718 -28.54 46.33 -64.48
N SER A 719 -28.46 47.55 -63.93
CA SER A 719 -27.28 48.40 -64.10
C SER A 719 -26.03 47.81 -63.44
N ALA A 720 -26.18 47.16 -62.29
CA ALA A 720 -25.09 46.46 -61.61
C ALA A 720 -24.64 45.22 -62.40
N PHE A 721 -25.58 44.50 -63.02
CA PHE A 721 -25.28 43.38 -63.90
C PHE A 721 -24.57 43.82 -65.18
N GLU A 722 -25.00 44.91 -65.81
CA GLU A 722 -24.32 45.48 -66.98
C GLU A 722 -22.86 45.86 -66.66
N ALA A 723 -22.62 46.48 -65.50
CA ALA A 723 -21.28 46.77 -65.02
C ALA A 723 -20.47 45.48 -64.77
N LEU A 724 -21.09 44.43 -64.23
CA LEU A 724 -20.46 43.12 -64.06
C LEU A 724 -20.05 42.50 -65.41
N LEU A 725 -20.93 42.53 -66.41
CA LEU A 725 -20.65 42.02 -67.76
C LEU A 725 -19.50 42.78 -68.43
N LYS A 726 -19.49 44.12 -68.30
CA LYS A 726 -18.41 44.98 -68.79
C LYS A 726 -17.06 44.61 -68.18
N ASN A 727 -17.02 44.42 -66.86
CA ASN A 727 -15.81 44.12 -66.11
C ASN A 727 -15.33 42.66 -66.30
N ASN A 728 -16.16 41.80 -66.90
CA ASN A 728 -15.89 40.38 -67.09
C ASN A 728 -16.05 39.95 -68.57
N ILE A 729 -15.74 40.85 -69.51
CA ILE A 729 -15.98 40.66 -70.95
C ILE A 729 -15.26 39.41 -71.51
N GLN A 730 -14.16 38.98 -70.88
CA GLN A 730 -13.43 37.77 -71.27
C GLN A 730 -14.25 36.47 -71.12
N TYR A 731 -15.30 36.45 -70.29
CA TYR A 731 -16.17 35.28 -70.12
C TYR A 731 -17.35 35.27 -71.10
N LEU A 732 -17.53 36.35 -71.89
CA LEU A 732 -18.52 36.44 -72.97
C LEU A 732 -18.01 35.75 -74.25
N THR A 733 -17.95 34.43 -74.17
CA THR A 733 -17.70 33.57 -75.34
C THR A 733 -18.91 33.55 -76.28
N PRO A 734 -18.76 33.18 -77.56
CA PRO A 734 -19.88 33.14 -78.50
C PRO A 734 -21.07 32.30 -78.00
N GLY A 735 -20.81 31.20 -77.29
CA GLY A 735 -21.86 30.35 -76.70
C GLY A 735 -22.63 31.03 -75.56
N VAL A 736 -21.92 31.74 -74.68
CA VAL A 736 -22.51 32.50 -73.56
C VAL A 736 -23.32 33.68 -74.08
N VAL A 737 -22.77 34.43 -75.04
CA VAL A 737 -23.47 35.53 -75.72
C VAL A 737 -24.75 35.03 -76.38
N LYS A 738 -24.72 33.87 -77.06
CA LYS A 738 -25.92 33.28 -77.69
C LYS A 738 -27.04 33.05 -76.68
N ARG A 739 -26.72 32.60 -75.46
CA ARG A 739 -27.70 32.42 -74.36
C ARG A 739 -28.19 33.77 -73.83
N LEU A 740 -27.28 34.67 -73.45
CA LEU A 740 -27.61 36.00 -72.90
C LEU A 740 -28.45 36.85 -73.86
N ARG A 741 -28.21 36.71 -75.17
CA ARG A 741 -28.89 37.47 -76.23
C ARG A 741 -30.42 37.29 -76.24
N ALA A 742 -30.93 36.19 -75.69
CA ALA A 742 -32.35 35.90 -75.60
C ALA A 742 -33.01 36.32 -74.27
N ILE A 743 -32.23 36.72 -73.27
CA ILE A 743 -32.73 37.02 -71.91
C ILE A 743 -32.89 38.53 -71.73
N PRO A 744 -34.00 39.03 -71.16
CA PRO A 744 -34.19 40.46 -70.86
C PRO A 744 -33.20 40.99 -69.81
N ILE A 745 -32.03 41.46 -70.26
CA ILE A 745 -30.94 41.89 -69.35
C ILE A 745 -30.52 43.35 -69.49
N LEU A 746 -30.94 44.03 -70.56
CA LEU A 746 -30.56 45.42 -70.82
C LEU A 746 -31.75 46.35 -70.58
N THR A 747 -31.50 47.46 -69.90
CA THR A 747 -32.50 48.52 -69.70
C THR A 747 -32.71 49.27 -71.01
N THR A 748 -33.97 49.46 -71.38
CA THR A 748 -34.42 50.22 -72.55
C THR A 748 -34.60 51.69 -72.20
N ARG A 749 -34.58 52.60 -73.18
CA ARG A 749 -34.80 54.05 -72.93
C ARG A 749 -36.16 54.32 -72.28
N ALA A 750 -37.14 53.43 -72.47
CA ALA A 750 -38.45 53.47 -71.81
C ALA A 750 -38.45 52.96 -70.35
N GLY A 751 -37.32 52.50 -69.83
CA GLY A 751 -37.14 52.08 -68.44
C GLY A 751 -37.40 50.58 -68.15
N GLY A 752 -37.91 49.81 -69.12
CA GLY A 752 -38.11 48.36 -68.99
C GLY A 752 -36.88 47.52 -69.39
N LEU A 753 -36.88 46.23 -69.07
CA LEU A 753 -35.85 45.28 -69.52
C LEU A 753 -36.23 44.60 -70.84
N ALA A 754 -35.28 44.44 -71.75
CA ALA A 754 -35.48 43.73 -73.00
C ALA A 754 -34.26 42.89 -73.42
N PRO A 755 -34.45 41.82 -74.20
CA PRO A 755 -33.34 40.99 -74.68
C PRO A 755 -32.42 41.75 -75.63
N PRO A 756 -31.09 41.55 -75.56
CA PRO A 756 -30.15 42.22 -76.46
C PRO A 756 -30.48 42.05 -77.96
N ARG A 757 -31.01 40.89 -78.39
CA ARG A 757 -31.41 40.67 -79.80
C ARG A 757 -32.49 41.62 -80.29
N ASP A 758 -33.34 42.10 -79.39
CA ASP A 758 -34.54 42.89 -79.69
C ASP A 758 -34.24 44.39 -79.58
N LEU A 759 -32.99 44.77 -79.30
CA LEU A 759 -32.56 46.14 -79.05
C LEU A 759 -31.60 46.68 -80.10
N PHE A 760 -31.73 47.98 -80.36
CA PHE A 760 -30.81 48.78 -81.17
C PHE A 760 -29.86 49.60 -80.31
N LEU A 761 -28.67 49.88 -80.84
CA LEU A 761 -27.73 50.82 -80.22
C LEU A 761 -28.32 52.24 -80.17
N ASP A 762 -28.02 52.99 -79.12
CA ASP A 762 -28.52 54.36 -78.94
C ASP A 762 -27.74 55.37 -79.79
N ASN A 763 -28.23 55.62 -81.01
CA ASN A 763 -27.76 56.69 -81.89
C ASN A 763 -28.93 57.46 -82.50
N GLU A 764 -28.66 58.63 -83.06
CA GLU A 764 -29.68 59.52 -83.62
C GLU A 764 -30.54 58.84 -84.69
N VAL A 765 -29.93 58.03 -85.55
CA VAL A 765 -30.62 57.28 -86.61
C VAL A 765 -31.60 56.25 -86.01
N ASN A 766 -31.16 55.46 -85.04
CA ASN A 766 -31.98 54.43 -84.43
C ASN A 766 -33.11 55.03 -83.57
N ARG A 767 -32.91 56.20 -82.96
CA ARG A 767 -33.98 56.95 -82.28
C ARG A 767 -35.10 57.36 -83.22
N ILE A 768 -34.76 57.81 -84.42
CA ILE A 768 -35.73 58.20 -85.43
C ILE A 768 -36.41 56.95 -86.03
N CYS A 769 -35.63 55.91 -86.34
CA CYS A 769 -36.11 54.74 -87.08
C CYS A 769 -36.84 53.69 -86.23
N ALA A 770 -36.59 53.58 -84.93
CA ALA A 770 -37.23 52.58 -84.08
C ALA A 770 -38.62 52.99 -83.57
N ALA A 771 -38.97 54.29 -83.65
CA ALA A 771 -40.23 54.93 -83.22
C ALA A 771 -40.68 54.70 -81.75
N ASN A 772 -40.00 53.84 -81.00
CA ASN A 772 -40.35 53.46 -79.64
C ASN A 772 -39.08 53.27 -78.78
N ASP A 773 -38.97 54.06 -77.72
CA ASP A 773 -37.82 54.02 -76.78
C ASP A 773 -37.63 52.66 -76.09
N SER A 774 -38.63 51.76 -76.10
CA SER A 774 -38.49 50.39 -75.61
C SER A 774 -37.64 49.48 -76.50
N ARG A 775 -37.32 49.89 -77.74
CA ARG A 775 -36.45 49.13 -78.66
C ARG A 775 -35.00 49.64 -78.69
N ILE A 776 -34.67 50.63 -77.85
CA ILE A 776 -33.35 51.27 -77.81
C ILE A 776 -32.75 51.04 -76.42
N VAL A 777 -31.49 50.61 -76.34
CA VAL A 777 -30.78 50.43 -75.07
C VAL A 777 -30.51 51.78 -74.37
N ALA A 778 -30.70 51.88 -73.06
CA ALA A 778 -30.64 53.14 -72.31
C ALA A 778 -29.23 53.65 -71.94
N GLY A 779 -28.19 52.83 -72.15
CA GLY A 779 -26.83 53.13 -71.70
C GLY A 779 -25.85 53.47 -72.82
N ARG A 780 -24.58 53.67 -72.44
CA ARG A 780 -23.51 54.18 -73.35
C ARG A 780 -22.43 53.14 -73.69
N ASN A 781 -22.54 51.91 -73.19
CA ASN A 781 -21.53 50.86 -73.37
C ASN A 781 -21.65 50.16 -74.74
N HIS A 782 -21.52 50.91 -75.83
CA HIS A 782 -21.70 50.43 -77.22
C HIS A 782 -20.92 49.15 -77.53
N ALA A 783 -19.65 49.04 -77.08
CA ALA A 783 -18.83 47.85 -77.29
C ALA A 783 -19.40 46.58 -76.62
N LEU A 784 -19.99 46.72 -75.42
CA LEU A 784 -20.64 45.61 -74.72
C LEU A 784 -21.95 45.24 -75.41
N TYR A 785 -22.77 46.22 -75.81
CA TYR A 785 -24.06 45.96 -76.46
C TYR A 785 -23.88 45.27 -77.82
N MET A 786 -22.91 45.73 -78.60
CA MET A 786 -22.45 45.05 -79.82
C MET A 786 -22.06 43.60 -79.54
N ARG A 787 -21.24 43.36 -78.50
CA ARG A 787 -20.81 42.03 -78.07
C ARG A 787 -22.00 41.14 -77.65
N LEU A 788 -23.03 41.70 -77.02
CA LEU A 788 -24.25 41.00 -76.59
C LEU A 788 -25.25 40.76 -77.74
N GLY A 789 -25.01 41.35 -78.92
CA GLY A 789 -25.82 41.13 -80.12
C GLY A 789 -26.98 42.12 -80.30
N CYS A 790 -26.87 43.32 -79.71
CA CYS A 790 -27.72 44.47 -80.08
C CYS A 790 -27.45 44.86 -81.54
N GLN A 791 -28.49 45.25 -82.24
CA GLN A 791 -28.43 45.56 -83.66
C GLN A 791 -27.90 46.99 -83.87
N GLU A 792 -26.95 47.17 -84.80
CA GLU A 792 -26.44 48.50 -85.12
C GLU A 792 -27.49 49.38 -85.81
N ARG A 793 -28.40 48.78 -86.58
CA ARG A 793 -29.45 49.45 -87.35
C ARG A 793 -30.73 48.60 -87.42
N PRO A 794 -31.93 49.21 -87.44
CA PRO A 794 -33.19 48.53 -87.72
C PRO A 794 -33.19 47.79 -89.05
N SER A 795 -33.75 46.58 -89.06
CA SER A 795 -34.05 45.90 -90.31
C SER A 795 -35.20 46.59 -91.04
N THR A 796 -35.29 46.40 -92.36
CA THR A 796 -36.38 46.96 -93.18
C THR A 796 -37.76 46.58 -92.64
N ALA A 797 -37.93 45.37 -92.12
CA ALA A 797 -39.17 44.92 -91.50
C ALA A 797 -39.52 45.71 -90.23
N VAL A 798 -38.54 46.02 -89.39
CA VAL A 798 -38.74 46.81 -88.16
C VAL A 798 -39.10 48.26 -88.50
N MET A 799 -38.46 48.85 -89.52
CA MET A 799 -38.78 50.20 -90.00
C MET A 799 -40.19 50.29 -90.59
N LEU A 800 -40.61 49.28 -91.36
CA LEU A 800 -41.97 49.22 -91.90
C LEU A 800 -43.03 49.09 -90.80
N ASN A 801 -42.81 48.23 -89.81
CA ASN A 801 -43.71 48.10 -88.65
C ASN A 801 -43.78 49.40 -87.84
N ALA A 802 -42.67 50.11 -87.66
CA ALA A 802 -42.64 51.40 -86.97
C ALA A 802 -43.46 52.48 -87.72
N ILE A 803 -43.41 52.49 -89.06
CA ILE A 803 -44.24 53.38 -89.89
C ILE A 803 -45.72 53.02 -89.76
N GLU A 804 -46.08 51.75 -89.67
CA GLU A 804 -47.46 51.30 -89.43
C GLU A 804 -47.97 51.66 -88.02
N GLU A 805 -47.16 51.47 -86.98
CA GLU A 805 -47.48 51.88 -85.60
C GLU A 805 -47.70 53.41 -85.51
N LEU A 806 -46.87 54.22 -86.20
CA LEU A 806 -47.03 55.67 -86.29
C LEU A 806 -48.29 56.11 -87.07
N LYS A 807 -48.72 55.33 -88.07
CA LYS A 807 -49.99 55.56 -88.78
C LYS A 807 -51.22 55.31 -87.87
N GLY A 808 -51.10 54.41 -86.89
CA GLY A 808 -52.16 54.10 -85.91
C GLY A 808 -52.38 55.16 -84.83
N GLN A 809 -51.40 56.05 -84.56
CA GLN A 809 -51.46 57.08 -83.51
C GLN A 809 -51.93 58.46 -84.00
N ALA A 810 -52.30 58.63 -85.27
CA ALA A 810 -52.67 59.92 -85.84
C ALA A 810 -54.16 60.28 -85.69
N ARG A 811 -54.47 61.35 -84.95
CA ARG A 811 -55.65 62.23 -85.11
C ARG A 811 -55.28 63.68 -84.72
N PRO A 812 -55.97 64.72 -85.24
CA PRO A 812 -56.04 65.19 -86.63
C PRO A 812 -55.47 66.63 -86.78
N ARG A 813 -55.28 67.07 -88.03
CA ARG A 813 -54.81 68.44 -88.39
C ARG A 813 -55.87 69.52 -88.10
N PRO A 814 -55.47 70.77 -87.75
CA PRO A 814 -56.30 71.94 -87.97
C PRO A 814 -55.99 72.62 -89.32
N SER A 815 -57.06 72.90 -90.04
CA SER A 815 -57.16 73.78 -91.21
C SER A 815 -57.15 75.25 -90.80
N SER A 816 -56.54 76.14 -91.59
CA SER A 816 -57.27 77.10 -92.46
C SER A 816 -56.41 78.29 -92.96
N TRP A 817 -56.80 78.78 -94.15
CA TRP A 817 -56.52 80.06 -94.82
C TRP A 817 -55.37 80.16 -95.85
N CYS A 818 -55.78 80.00 -97.11
CA CYS A 818 -55.37 80.76 -98.30
C CYS A 818 -55.40 82.31 -98.01
N ASN A 819 -54.79 83.24 -98.76
CA ASN A 819 -54.67 83.36 -100.22
C ASN A 819 -53.96 84.70 -100.59
N PHE A 820 -53.42 84.79 -101.81
CA PHE A 820 -52.97 86.00 -102.56
C PHE A 820 -51.79 86.82 -102.00
N GLY A 821 -50.88 87.40 -102.77
CA GLY A 821 -50.79 87.71 -104.19
C GLY A 821 -49.80 88.88 -104.32
N CYS A 822 -49.04 88.89 -105.41
CA CYS A 822 -47.94 89.82 -105.71
C CYS A 822 -48.22 91.32 -105.50
N GLY A 823 -47.15 92.09 -105.24
CA GLY A 823 -47.02 93.42 -105.82
C GLY A 823 -46.31 94.48 -104.97
N SER A 824 -45.06 94.77 -105.38
CA SER A 824 -44.38 96.10 -105.36
C SER A 824 -44.13 96.82 -104.03
N GLY A 825 -42.85 97.09 -103.74
CA GLY A 825 -42.37 98.07 -102.76
C GLY A 825 -42.63 99.53 -103.18
N PRO A 826 -41.83 100.54 -102.77
CA PRO A 826 -40.63 100.51 -101.93
C PRO A 826 -40.63 101.52 -100.77
N SER A 827 -39.80 101.27 -99.76
CA SER A 827 -38.94 102.21 -98.98
C SER A 827 -38.26 101.40 -97.89
#